data_AF-A0A485LCG4-F1
#
_entry.id   AF-A0A485LCG4-F1
#
_cell.length_a   1.000
_cell.length_b   1.000
_cell.length_c   1.000
_cell.angle_alpha   90.00
_cell.angle_beta   90.00
_cell.angle_gamma   90.00
#
_symmetry.space_group_name_H-M   'P 1'
#
loop_
_entity.id
_entity.type
_entity.pdbx_description
1 polymer ?
#
loop_
_entity_poly.entity_id
_entity_poly.type
_entity_poly.pdbx_seq_one_letter_code
_entity_poly.pdbx_strand_id
1 'polypeptide(L)'
;MGDDDADGGLGDDLDSSVPLSWWRIFTVLFAYALFFTDIPRSGFGYNNMPYPTVAPSLYQLFGPFNYTVTKLASPDGTPTRAAYGNGPTGAPATASVWAYKFDTTSVGLRAVMTHFAPSQWPPCLHYAIACDDAVLSPPTVFAMLDGFVDVVQSRGPSLLRVQYMYNDQLHHAMSIGAFMEKEWRSVSSRLYNASTIANLCQPYQGGLPLFCHLTSTFMHNRLRGTNLAAMIQTRAAQVVLRPTQTLDIALVESIGDVRYFSGGLVNVRYLDYDVVTVTRVQTCNVTCHTESIEDYRFEGGLVTTNTPAWFKTLRLLRLLGQTYNVVRTLSLFFGCYYARYDRSLSCRLNLYRASQAILRIPAQVVIYGSWVPVAMFAIAHWIDAPMLYFYATRGWDSILGKLNMKFWDVVTLLTCHMRNVWVMNLVAKAMLLNYEQQHAARQSRNLPGVRGYLLALVSLVSVGYDVRVPYLRNTHILATSRIPPGVYFGLARHVVGAPQDLGYFVHHGLVLLPWVSYGGLWIDIKSLVVSGSVIYVLLRTRLRHPLWEKTTVPIAALVYSNSLFFSTCWYGGLVDLLGPTKMRFATAPLRSEIQVAAHQVVSFKLMNIAWMTDPIHFLHVAWNQPLVFVYEDLDSRRVFCHPLALRAMAKSKGRSKREFILLDVMPLAEMPWHKQVCCE
;
A
#
# COMPACT_ATOMS: atom_id res chain seq x y z
N MET A 1 -45.59 -41.01 -22.23
CA MET A 1 -44.24 -41.43 -22.69
C MET A 1 -44.07 -40.78 -24.05
N GLY A 2 -43.27 -39.71 -24.10
CA GLY A 2 -43.21 -38.76 -25.23
C GLY A 2 -43.56 -37.33 -24.81
N ASP A 3 -42.80 -36.76 -23.87
CA ASP A 3 -42.73 -35.32 -23.59
C ASP A 3 -41.25 -34.94 -23.73
N ASP A 4 -40.75 -34.99 -24.96
CA ASP A 4 -39.41 -34.50 -25.30
C ASP A 4 -39.50 -33.02 -25.72
N ASP A 5 -38.72 -32.19 -25.02
CA ASP A 5 -37.94 -31.09 -25.59
C ASP A 5 -38.68 -29.87 -26.21
N ALA A 6 -39.65 -29.30 -25.51
CA ALA A 6 -40.09 -27.91 -25.77
C ALA A 6 -39.52 -26.87 -24.78
N ASP A 7 -38.76 -27.30 -23.76
CA ASP A 7 -37.99 -26.39 -22.91
C ASP A 7 -36.61 -26.19 -23.53
N GLY A 8 -36.49 -25.15 -24.37
CA GLY A 8 -35.25 -24.75 -25.05
C GLY A 8 -34.06 -24.81 -24.10
N GLY A 9 -33.19 -25.81 -24.33
CA GLY A 9 -31.97 -25.98 -23.56
C GLY A 9 -31.16 -24.68 -23.56
N LEU A 10 -30.43 -24.42 -22.47
CA LEU A 10 -29.54 -23.25 -22.33
C LEU A 10 -28.55 -23.11 -23.51
N GLY A 11 -28.35 -24.19 -24.29
CA GLY A 11 -27.49 -24.35 -25.46
C GLY A 11 -27.55 -23.21 -26.47
N ASP A 12 -28.59 -23.16 -27.29
CA ASP A 12 -28.64 -22.36 -28.52
C ASP A 12 -28.96 -20.87 -28.25
N ASP A 13 -29.73 -20.60 -27.19
CA ASP A 13 -30.09 -19.23 -26.79
C ASP A 13 -28.93 -18.47 -26.13
N LEU A 14 -28.02 -19.17 -25.43
CA LEU A 14 -26.88 -18.51 -24.74
C LEU A 14 -25.86 -17.97 -25.73
N ASP A 15 -25.53 -18.75 -26.76
CA ASP A 15 -24.48 -18.40 -27.71
C ASP A 15 -24.89 -17.24 -28.63
N SER A 16 -26.18 -17.15 -28.95
CA SER A 16 -26.77 -16.05 -29.71
C SER A 16 -27.00 -14.77 -28.88
N SER A 17 -27.41 -14.91 -27.62
CA SER A 17 -27.82 -13.77 -26.79
C SER A 17 -26.66 -13.07 -26.06
N VAL A 18 -25.58 -13.77 -25.73
CA VAL A 18 -24.40 -13.21 -25.04
C VAL A 18 -23.13 -13.60 -25.80
N PRO A 19 -22.71 -12.85 -26.82
CA PRO A 19 -21.52 -13.19 -27.60
C PRO A 19 -20.25 -13.09 -26.75
N LEU A 20 -19.34 -14.05 -26.93
CA LEU A 20 -18.01 -14.06 -26.32
C LEU A 20 -17.05 -13.28 -27.21
N SER A 21 -16.54 -12.15 -26.71
CA SER A 21 -15.45 -11.41 -27.36
C SER A 21 -14.09 -11.91 -26.87
N TRP A 22 -13.07 -11.84 -27.71
CA TRP A 22 -11.69 -12.16 -27.32
C TRP A 22 -11.20 -11.32 -26.14
N TRP A 23 -11.59 -10.05 -26.08
CA TRP A 23 -11.28 -9.17 -24.95
C TRP A 23 -11.89 -9.68 -23.64
N ARG A 24 -13.16 -10.11 -23.65
CA ARG A 24 -13.81 -10.68 -22.47
C ARG A 24 -13.10 -11.95 -22.00
N ILE A 25 -12.78 -12.85 -22.92
CA ILE A 25 -12.03 -14.07 -22.63
C ILE A 25 -10.70 -13.73 -21.96
N PHE A 26 -9.92 -12.82 -22.57
CA PHE A 26 -8.64 -12.39 -22.03
C PHE A 26 -8.77 -11.77 -20.64
N THR A 27 -9.72 -10.85 -20.42
CA THR A 27 -9.91 -10.20 -19.12
C THR A 27 -10.37 -11.15 -18.03
N VAL A 28 -11.21 -12.13 -18.36
CA VAL A 28 -11.70 -13.13 -17.41
C VAL A 28 -10.57 -14.08 -17.03
N LEU A 29 -9.84 -14.61 -18.02
CA LEU A 29 -8.69 -15.48 -17.78
C LEU A 29 -7.61 -14.77 -16.98
N PHE A 30 -7.29 -13.52 -17.31
CA PHE A 30 -6.32 -12.71 -16.59
C PHE A 30 -6.77 -12.42 -15.15
N ALA A 31 -8.05 -12.09 -14.94
CA ALA A 31 -8.59 -11.88 -13.60
C ALA A 31 -8.50 -13.14 -12.73
N TYR A 32 -8.88 -14.30 -13.26
CA TYR A 32 -8.72 -15.58 -12.55
C TYR A 32 -7.26 -15.93 -12.33
N ALA A 33 -6.38 -15.71 -13.30
CA ALA A 33 -4.94 -15.94 -13.14
C ALA A 33 -4.38 -15.10 -12.00
N LEU A 34 -4.65 -13.78 -11.97
CA LEU A 34 -4.25 -12.91 -10.87
C LEU A 34 -4.83 -13.38 -9.53
N PHE A 35 -6.10 -13.76 -9.52
CA PHE A 35 -6.79 -14.19 -8.32
C PHE A 35 -6.24 -15.50 -7.74
N PHE A 36 -6.03 -16.54 -8.56
CA PHE A 36 -5.48 -17.82 -8.10
C PHE A 36 -4.01 -17.74 -7.71
N THR A 37 -3.27 -16.82 -8.33
CA THR A 37 -1.86 -16.58 -8.03
C THR A 37 -1.65 -15.52 -6.96
N ASP A 38 -2.70 -15.01 -6.29
CA ASP A 38 -2.56 -13.98 -5.25
C ASP A 38 -1.59 -14.44 -4.14
N ILE A 39 -1.88 -15.57 -3.47
CA ILE A 39 -1.03 -16.11 -2.41
C ILE A 39 0.36 -16.56 -2.91
N PRO A 40 0.49 -17.31 -4.03
CA PRO A 40 1.81 -17.66 -4.57
C PRO A 40 2.70 -16.45 -4.88
N ARG A 41 2.13 -15.33 -5.34
CA ARG A 41 2.89 -14.11 -5.70
C ARG A 41 3.20 -13.22 -4.50
N SER A 42 2.25 -13.09 -3.56
CA SER A 42 2.33 -12.11 -2.46
C SER A 42 2.66 -12.74 -1.11
N GLY A 43 2.64 -14.07 -1.00
CA GLY A 43 2.89 -14.82 0.23
C GLY A 43 1.80 -14.67 1.29
N PHE A 44 1.93 -15.42 2.39
CA PHE A 44 0.97 -15.35 3.50
C PHE A 44 1.23 -14.22 4.50
N GLY A 45 2.38 -13.55 4.41
CA GLY A 45 2.89 -12.60 5.40
C GLY A 45 4.31 -12.97 5.82
N TYR A 46 4.85 -12.28 6.83
CA TYR A 46 6.24 -12.44 7.27
C TYR A 46 6.33 -13.44 8.43
N ASN A 47 6.76 -14.67 8.14
CA ASN A 47 7.07 -15.66 9.19
C ASN A 47 8.38 -15.31 9.92
N ASN A 48 9.37 -14.89 9.14
CA ASN A 48 10.64 -14.35 9.61
C ASN A 48 10.85 -13.00 8.94
N MET A 49 11.46 -12.07 9.65
CA MET A 49 11.86 -10.80 9.05
C MET A 49 13.09 -11.02 8.16
N PRO A 50 13.16 -10.40 6.97
CA PRO A 50 14.31 -10.52 6.06
C PRO A 50 15.54 -9.72 6.54
N TYR A 51 15.53 -9.26 7.78
CA TYR A 51 16.50 -8.35 8.37
C TYR A 51 17.22 -9.05 9.53
N PRO A 52 18.52 -8.79 9.74
CA PRO A 52 19.25 -9.35 10.87
C PRO A 52 18.59 -8.96 12.20
N THR A 53 18.35 -9.96 13.05
CA THR A 53 17.80 -9.75 14.40
C THR A 53 18.88 -9.19 15.32
N VAL A 54 18.57 -8.04 15.93
CA VAL A 54 19.42 -7.31 16.87
C VAL A 54 19.04 -7.67 18.32
N ALA A 55 17.74 -7.72 18.60
CA ALA A 55 17.14 -8.17 19.86
C ALA A 55 15.76 -8.78 19.56
N PRO A 56 15.07 -9.43 20.52
CA PRO A 56 13.71 -9.91 20.27
C PRO A 56 12.82 -8.78 19.74
N SER A 57 12.17 -9.01 18.59
CA SER A 57 11.36 -8.03 17.85
C SER A 57 12.08 -6.78 17.31
N LEU A 58 13.40 -6.67 17.45
CA LEU A 58 14.21 -5.55 16.92
C LEU A 58 15.13 -6.06 15.81
N TYR A 59 15.06 -5.42 14.65
CA TYR A 59 15.79 -5.82 13.45
C TYR A 59 16.57 -4.65 12.85
N GLN A 60 17.70 -4.97 12.24
CA GLN A 60 18.52 -4.01 11.51
C GLN A 60 18.03 -3.90 10.06
N LEU A 61 17.34 -2.82 9.75
CA LEU A 61 16.80 -2.59 8.41
C LEU A 61 17.94 -2.40 7.40
N PHE A 62 18.89 -1.53 7.73
CA PHE A 62 20.07 -1.27 6.94
C PHE A 62 21.21 -0.73 7.79
N GLY A 63 22.41 -0.74 7.21
CA GLY A 63 23.61 -0.19 7.81
C GLY A 63 24.26 -1.08 8.88
N PRO A 64 25.18 -0.54 9.69
CA PRO A 64 25.70 0.83 9.56
C PRO A 64 26.45 0.97 8.23
N PHE A 65 25.93 1.82 7.33
CA PHE A 65 26.69 2.22 6.17
C PHE A 65 27.72 3.24 6.60
N ASN A 66 28.86 3.25 5.93
CA ASN A 66 29.91 4.22 6.20
C ASN A 66 30.53 4.65 4.87
N TYR A 67 30.72 5.95 4.70
CA TYR A 67 31.23 6.49 3.44
C TYR A 67 31.79 7.89 3.63
N THR A 68 32.82 8.21 2.82
CA THR A 68 33.38 9.56 2.73
C THR A 68 32.54 10.37 1.75
N VAL A 69 32.00 11.50 2.19
CA VAL A 69 31.26 12.43 1.32
C VAL A 69 32.22 13.34 0.57
N THR A 70 33.18 13.93 1.29
CA THR A 70 34.23 14.74 0.67
C THR A 70 35.52 14.68 1.50
N LYS A 71 36.65 14.85 0.83
CA LYS A 71 37.97 15.01 1.46
C LYS A 71 38.76 16.05 0.69
N LEU A 72 39.02 17.17 1.35
CA LEU A 72 39.62 18.36 0.78
C LEU A 72 40.94 18.67 1.51
N ALA A 73 41.92 19.15 0.77
CA ALA A 73 43.18 19.63 1.31
C ALA A 73 43.48 21.04 0.76
N SER A 74 44.06 21.90 1.58
CA SER A 74 44.44 23.25 1.19
C SER A 74 45.91 23.53 1.56
N PRO A 75 46.86 22.76 1.01
CA PRO A 75 48.28 22.92 1.35
C PRO A 75 48.86 24.29 0.95
N ASP A 76 48.35 24.89 -0.14
CA ASP A 76 48.83 26.18 -0.68
C ASP A 76 47.79 27.32 -0.54
N GLY A 77 46.80 27.17 0.36
CA GLY A 77 45.72 28.14 0.54
C GLY A 77 44.60 28.08 -0.51
N THR A 78 44.79 27.35 -1.60
CA THR A 78 43.70 26.95 -2.51
C THR A 78 43.20 25.55 -2.15
N PRO A 79 41.93 25.40 -1.74
CA PRO A 79 41.37 24.10 -1.41
C PRO A 79 41.24 23.26 -2.69
N THR A 80 42.04 22.20 -2.73
CA THR A 80 42.13 21.21 -3.80
C THR A 80 41.80 19.81 -3.25
N ARG A 81 41.69 18.83 -4.15
CA ARG A 81 41.42 17.45 -3.75
C ARG A 81 42.62 16.88 -2.98
N ALA A 82 42.36 16.26 -1.83
CA ALA A 82 43.42 15.55 -1.10
C ALA A 82 43.79 14.24 -1.83
N ALA A 83 44.99 14.17 -2.41
CA ALA A 83 45.57 12.94 -2.94
C ALA A 83 46.37 12.22 -1.84
N TYR A 84 45.69 11.53 -0.94
CA TYR A 84 46.34 10.61 0.01
C TYR A 84 46.07 9.15 -0.40
N GLY A 85 47.14 8.35 -0.41
CA GLY A 85 47.15 6.97 -0.89
C GLY A 85 46.31 5.99 -0.07
N ASN A 86 45.81 4.97 -0.79
CA ASN A 86 45.30 3.68 -0.34
C ASN A 86 44.11 3.67 0.65
N GLY A 87 43.10 4.52 0.40
CA GLY A 87 41.71 4.26 0.80
C GLY A 87 40.84 4.06 -0.45
N PRO A 88 39.77 3.23 -0.43
CA PRO A 88 39.09 2.81 -1.63
C PRO A 88 38.56 4.02 -2.42
N THR A 89 39.03 4.08 -3.67
CA THR A 89 38.57 4.92 -4.78
C THR A 89 37.05 5.10 -4.76
N GLY A 90 36.55 6.29 -4.39
CA GLY A 90 35.10 6.50 -4.39
C GLY A 90 34.57 7.90 -4.06
N ALA A 91 35.32 8.75 -3.34
CA ALA A 91 34.85 10.10 -3.07
C ALA A 91 34.83 10.94 -4.37
N PRO A 92 33.66 11.48 -4.80
CA PRO A 92 33.56 12.27 -6.03
C PRO A 92 34.41 13.55 -5.93
N ALA A 93 34.94 14.00 -7.07
CA ALA A 93 35.80 15.19 -7.16
C ALA A 93 35.11 16.50 -6.72
N THR A 94 33.80 16.45 -6.54
CA THR A 94 32.93 17.56 -6.20
C THR A 94 31.85 17.12 -5.24
N ALA A 95 31.50 17.95 -4.26
CA ALA A 95 30.53 17.58 -3.24
C ALA A 95 29.10 17.80 -3.78
N SER A 96 28.23 16.79 -3.72
CA SER A 96 26.88 16.92 -4.25
C SER A 96 26.02 17.78 -3.34
N VAL A 97 25.16 18.62 -3.93
CA VAL A 97 24.14 19.36 -3.16
C VAL A 97 23.21 18.40 -2.43
N TRP A 98 22.96 17.22 -3.01
CA TRP A 98 22.18 16.16 -2.38
C TRP A 98 22.68 15.82 -0.97
N ALA A 99 23.98 15.60 -0.81
CA ALA A 99 24.57 15.24 0.47
C ALA A 99 24.44 16.34 1.54
N TYR A 100 24.33 17.62 1.17
CA TYR A 100 24.25 18.72 2.14
C TYR A 100 22.86 19.36 2.25
N LYS A 101 21.92 19.03 1.34
CA LYS A 101 20.58 19.63 1.29
C LYS A 101 19.43 18.63 1.37
N PHE A 102 19.50 17.49 0.71
CA PHE A 102 18.35 16.60 0.53
C PHE A 102 18.45 15.31 1.34
N ASP A 103 19.67 14.87 1.63
CA ASP A 103 19.94 13.70 2.45
C ASP A 103 19.53 13.93 3.91
N THR A 104 18.96 12.92 4.56
CA THR A 104 18.67 12.93 6.00
C THR A 104 19.92 13.14 6.83
N THR A 105 21.08 12.63 6.37
CA THR A 105 22.37 12.82 7.05
C THR A 105 22.85 14.28 7.07
N SER A 106 22.26 15.15 6.24
CA SER A 106 22.55 16.59 6.25
C SER A 106 21.82 17.37 7.35
N VAL A 107 20.72 16.81 7.89
CA VAL A 107 19.83 17.51 8.82
C VAL A 107 20.56 17.90 10.10
N GLY A 108 21.43 17.02 10.63
CA GLY A 108 22.21 17.28 11.83
C GLY A 108 23.13 18.49 11.67
N LEU A 109 24.01 18.48 10.66
CA LEU A 109 24.93 19.59 10.38
C LEU A 109 24.18 20.91 10.16
N ARG A 110 23.15 20.88 9.30
CA ARG A 110 22.37 22.08 9.00
C ARG A 110 21.62 22.61 10.19
N ALA A 111 21.13 21.76 11.10
CA ALA A 111 20.41 22.21 12.28
C ALA A 111 21.33 22.99 13.22
N VAL A 112 22.56 22.50 13.45
CA VAL A 112 23.57 23.21 14.24
C VAL A 112 23.85 24.58 13.62
N MET A 113 24.04 24.64 12.31
CA MET A 113 24.38 25.89 11.61
C MET A 113 23.20 26.86 11.52
N THR A 114 21.98 26.37 11.26
CA THR A 114 20.76 27.19 11.28
C THR A 114 20.55 27.82 12.66
N HIS A 115 20.89 27.10 13.73
CA HIS A 115 20.68 27.57 15.10
C HIS A 115 21.77 28.55 15.57
N PHE A 116 23.05 28.27 15.28
CA PHE A 116 24.17 29.03 15.85
C PHE A 116 24.82 30.03 14.89
N ALA A 117 24.76 29.81 13.58
CA ALA A 117 25.46 30.61 12.57
C ALA A 117 24.75 30.56 11.20
N PRO A 118 23.50 31.06 11.09
CA PRO A 118 22.67 30.90 9.88
C PRO A 118 23.23 31.57 8.63
N SER A 119 24.15 32.53 8.77
CA SER A 119 24.78 33.27 7.67
C SER A 119 26.06 32.61 7.12
N GLN A 120 26.63 31.61 7.79
CA GLN A 120 27.90 30.99 7.39
C GLN A 120 27.75 29.93 6.30
N TRP A 121 26.52 29.45 6.07
CA TRP A 121 26.23 28.42 5.09
C TRP A 121 25.51 29.01 3.87
N PRO A 122 25.72 28.46 2.66
CA PRO A 122 25.02 28.92 1.47
C PRO A 122 23.49 28.94 1.67
N PRO A 123 22.79 30.05 1.35
CA PRO A 123 21.35 30.17 1.58
C PRO A 123 20.52 29.07 0.89
N CYS A 124 21.04 28.52 -0.21
CA CYS A 124 20.38 27.46 -0.95
C CYS A 124 20.29 26.13 -0.16
N LEU A 125 21.23 25.85 0.76
CA LEU A 125 21.20 24.66 1.62
C LEU A 125 20.15 24.76 2.74
N HIS A 126 19.76 25.99 3.09
CA HIS A 126 18.69 26.28 4.05
C HIS A 126 17.31 26.41 3.40
N TYR A 127 17.18 26.12 2.08
CA TYR A 127 15.96 26.35 1.29
C TYR A 127 15.48 27.81 1.26
N ALA A 128 16.35 28.78 1.56
CA ALA A 128 16.01 30.20 1.39
C ALA A 128 15.95 30.58 -0.10
N ILE A 129 16.78 29.94 -0.93
CA ILE A 129 16.81 30.08 -2.40
C ILE A 129 17.00 28.70 -3.08
N ALA A 130 16.73 28.63 -4.38
CA ALA A 130 17.11 27.47 -5.19
C ALA A 130 18.64 27.37 -5.31
N CYS A 131 19.18 26.16 -5.42
CA CYS A 131 20.62 26.00 -5.72
C CYS A 131 20.77 26.00 -7.25
N ASP A 132 21.73 26.77 -7.77
CA ASP A 132 21.94 26.92 -9.21
C ASP A 132 22.43 25.62 -9.86
N ASP A 133 23.33 24.91 -9.16
CA ASP A 133 23.92 23.66 -9.61
C ASP A 133 23.57 22.47 -8.69
N ALA A 134 23.69 21.25 -9.22
CA ALA A 134 23.57 20.01 -8.44
C ALA A 134 24.81 19.71 -7.57
N VAL A 135 25.84 20.54 -7.67
CA VAL A 135 27.18 20.33 -7.12
C VAL A 135 27.67 21.60 -6.45
N LEU A 136 28.38 21.47 -5.33
CA LEU A 136 29.02 22.57 -4.62
C LEU A 136 30.50 22.67 -4.98
N SER A 137 31.01 23.90 -5.11
CA SER A 137 32.43 24.14 -5.37
C SER A 137 33.29 23.70 -4.17
N PRO A 138 34.49 23.11 -4.40
CA PRO A 138 35.38 22.72 -3.31
C PRO A 138 35.72 23.86 -2.32
N PRO A 139 35.99 25.11 -2.76
CA PRO A 139 36.22 26.22 -1.83
C PRO A 139 35.03 26.52 -0.92
N THR A 140 33.80 26.50 -1.48
CA THR A 140 32.59 26.71 -0.69
C THR A 140 32.42 25.63 0.37
N VAL A 141 32.63 24.37 0.00
CA VAL A 141 32.48 23.23 0.92
C VAL A 141 33.57 23.25 2.00
N PHE A 142 34.80 23.60 1.64
CA PHE A 142 35.90 23.75 2.58
C PHE A 142 35.59 24.80 3.64
N ALA A 143 35.25 26.03 3.23
CA ALA A 143 34.91 27.11 4.15
C ALA A 143 33.68 26.79 5.02
N MET A 144 32.67 26.14 4.44
CA MET A 144 31.45 25.71 5.13
C MET A 144 31.73 24.69 6.24
N LEU A 145 32.59 23.70 5.98
CA LEU A 145 32.95 22.66 6.95
C LEU A 145 33.93 23.19 7.99
N ASP A 146 34.88 24.06 7.60
CA ASP A 146 35.82 24.69 8.53
C ASP A 146 35.08 25.57 9.55
N GLY A 147 34.21 26.45 9.05
CA GLY A 147 33.35 27.29 9.91
C GLY A 147 32.39 26.48 10.77
N PHE A 148 31.93 25.32 10.30
CA PHE A 148 31.15 24.39 11.13
C PHE A 148 31.94 23.89 12.35
N VAL A 149 33.22 23.51 12.16
CA VAL A 149 34.07 23.07 13.28
C VAL A 149 34.30 24.23 14.27
N ASP A 150 34.52 25.45 13.78
CA ASP A 150 34.67 26.65 14.63
C ASP A 150 33.41 26.95 15.46
N VAL A 151 32.22 26.77 14.88
CA VAL A 151 30.94 26.94 15.59
C VAL A 151 30.80 25.90 16.70
N VAL A 152 31.09 24.62 16.41
CA VAL A 152 31.03 23.56 17.43
C VAL A 152 32.06 23.80 18.54
N GLN A 153 33.26 24.25 18.19
CA GLN A 153 34.32 24.58 19.14
C GLN A 153 33.92 25.76 20.06
N SER A 154 33.40 26.85 19.50
CA SER A 154 33.05 28.06 20.26
C SER A 154 31.81 27.91 21.14
N ARG A 155 30.86 27.03 20.77
CA ARG A 155 29.62 26.82 21.53
C ARG A 155 29.72 25.70 22.57
N GLY A 156 30.65 24.77 22.38
CA GLY A 156 30.79 23.57 23.21
C GLY A 156 29.68 22.53 22.98
N PRO A 157 29.55 21.51 23.85
CA PRO A 157 28.56 20.46 23.71
C PRO A 157 27.14 21.00 23.64
N SER A 158 26.41 20.64 22.58
CA SER A 158 25.03 21.09 22.38
C SER A 158 24.11 19.92 22.08
N LEU A 159 22.87 20.01 22.56
CA LEU A 159 21.77 19.11 22.22
C LEU A 159 20.62 19.96 21.68
N LEU A 160 20.30 19.77 20.42
CA LEU A 160 19.24 20.46 19.70
C LEU A 160 18.11 19.49 19.40
N ARG A 161 16.90 20.03 19.43
CA ARG A 161 15.69 19.40 18.94
C ARG A 161 15.31 20.06 17.64
N VAL A 162 15.14 19.24 16.61
CA VAL A 162 14.98 19.70 15.25
C VAL A 162 13.68 19.14 14.70
N GLN A 163 12.84 20.02 14.18
CA GLN A 163 11.71 19.64 13.35
C GLN A 163 12.03 19.96 11.90
N TYR A 164 11.79 19.02 10.99
CA TYR A 164 12.03 19.21 9.57
C TYR A 164 10.94 18.51 8.73
N MET A 165 10.81 18.91 7.47
CA MET A 165 9.94 18.27 6.49
C MET A 165 10.51 16.92 6.03
N TYR A 166 9.68 15.93 5.70
CA TYR A 166 10.13 14.68 5.09
C TYR A 166 9.25 14.29 3.90
N ASN A 167 9.46 14.97 2.78
CA ASN A 167 8.80 14.60 1.53
C ASN A 167 9.73 13.72 0.70
N ASP A 168 9.22 12.64 0.10
CA ASP A 168 10.00 11.77 -0.80
C ASP A 168 9.12 10.99 -1.78
N GLN A 169 7.88 10.67 -1.36
CA GLN A 169 6.92 9.95 -2.18
C GLN A 169 5.84 10.89 -2.73
N LEU A 170 5.20 10.47 -3.83
CA LEU A 170 4.16 11.27 -4.47
C LEU A 170 2.99 11.56 -3.52
N HIS A 171 2.62 10.61 -2.65
CA HIS A 171 1.59 10.87 -1.65
C HIS A 171 1.99 11.94 -0.63
N HIS A 172 3.27 12.17 -0.34
CA HIS A 172 3.68 13.25 0.58
C HIS A 172 3.33 14.62 -0.01
N ALA A 173 3.47 14.80 -1.33
CA ALA A 173 3.10 16.06 -2.00
C ALA A 173 1.60 16.34 -1.98
N MET A 174 0.77 15.32 -1.76
CA MET A 174 -0.69 15.46 -1.65
C MET A 174 -1.16 15.78 -0.22
N SER A 175 -0.28 15.71 0.77
CA SER A 175 -0.60 16.11 2.14
C SER A 175 -0.60 17.63 2.27
N ILE A 176 -1.63 18.19 2.91
CA ILE A 176 -1.77 19.64 3.13
C ILE A 176 -1.83 19.93 4.63
N GLY A 177 -1.20 21.03 5.05
CA GLY A 177 -1.32 21.58 6.41
C GLY A 177 -0.79 20.62 7.49
N ALA A 178 -1.68 20.21 8.40
CA ALA A 178 -1.32 19.34 9.52
C ALA A 178 -0.93 17.91 9.08
N PHE A 179 -1.32 17.48 7.88
CA PHE A 179 -1.01 16.15 7.35
C PHE A 179 0.33 16.06 6.61
N MET A 180 1.05 17.19 6.50
CA MET A 180 2.38 17.22 5.91
C MET A 180 3.33 16.36 6.75
N GLU A 181 4.10 15.50 6.10
CA GLU A 181 5.07 14.64 6.77
C GLU A 181 6.17 15.49 7.39
N LYS A 182 6.15 15.57 8.72
CA LYS A 182 7.13 16.28 9.54
C LYS A 182 7.80 15.29 10.45
N GLU A 183 9.12 15.38 10.52
CA GLU A 183 9.93 14.52 11.34
C GLU A 183 10.65 15.32 12.41
N TRP A 184 10.97 14.61 13.48
CA TRP A 184 11.68 15.16 14.61
C TRP A 184 12.95 14.38 14.88
N ARG A 185 14.01 15.13 15.19
CA ARG A 185 15.33 14.60 15.47
C ARG A 185 15.95 15.24 16.68
N SER A 186 16.72 14.44 17.40
CA SER A 186 17.61 14.91 18.46
C SER A 186 19.02 14.95 17.90
N VAL A 187 19.63 16.14 17.89
CA VAL A 187 20.93 16.39 17.29
C VAL A 187 21.90 16.81 18.38
N SER A 188 22.96 16.03 18.59
CA SER A 188 24.02 16.32 19.54
C SER A 188 25.30 16.66 18.77
N SER A 189 25.92 17.80 19.09
CA SER A 189 27.16 18.26 18.45
C SER A 189 28.29 18.42 19.47
N ARG A 190 29.48 17.90 19.18
CA ARG A 190 30.63 17.93 20.08
C ARG A 190 31.96 17.94 19.33
N LEU A 191 32.99 18.43 20.01
CA LEU A 191 34.35 18.45 19.50
C LEU A 191 35.22 17.47 20.29
N TYR A 192 36.06 16.72 19.59
CA TYR A 192 37.08 15.85 20.16
C TYR A 192 38.44 16.18 19.55
N ASN A 193 39.46 16.19 20.39
CA ASN A 193 40.86 16.31 19.98
C ASN A 193 41.52 14.93 19.92
N ALA A 194 42.74 14.86 19.38
CA ALA A 194 43.54 13.62 19.25
C ALA A 194 43.64 12.77 20.54
N SER A 195 43.75 13.40 21.71
CA SER A 195 43.81 12.70 23.00
C SER A 195 42.46 12.18 23.48
N THR A 196 41.38 12.93 23.26
CA THR A 196 40.03 12.60 23.74
C THR A 196 39.32 11.58 22.86
N ILE A 197 39.61 11.54 21.55
CA ILE A 197 38.95 10.63 20.62
C ILE A 197 39.27 9.16 20.93
N ALA A 198 40.49 8.87 21.41
CA ALA A 198 40.90 7.53 21.83
C ALA A 198 39.97 6.94 22.92
N ASN A 199 39.27 7.80 23.67
CA ASN A 199 38.39 7.45 24.77
C ASN A 199 36.92 7.87 24.52
N LEU A 200 36.48 7.92 23.26
CA LEU A 200 35.16 8.40 22.81
C LEU A 200 33.95 7.92 23.65
N CYS A 201 33.93 6.65 24.05
CA CYS A 201 32.86 6.06 24.87
C CYS A 201 33.27 5.76 26.32
N GLN A 202 34.39 6.31 26.82
CA GLN A 202 34.76 6.18 28.23
C GLN A 202 34.12 7.29 29.07
N PRO A 203 33.62 6.99 30.28
CA PRO A 203 32.97 7.96 31.15
C PRO A 203 34.01 8.85 31.85
N TYR A 204 34.71 9.70 31.11
CA TYR A 204 35.55 10.76 31.66
C TYR A 204 35.01 12.14 31.27
N GLN A 205 35.32 13.13 32.12
CA GLN A 205 34.75 14.47 32.21
C GLN A 205 34.25 15.07 30.87
N GLY A 206 32.93 15.28 30.79
CA GLY A 206 32.23 15.72 29.58
C GLY A 206 31.37 14.59 29.03
N GLY A 207 30.06 14.64 29.30
CA GLY A 207 29.12 13.53 29.08
C GLY A 207 29.27 12.80 27.74
N LEU A 208 28.84 11.54 27.65
CA LEU A 208 29.09 10.63 26.52
C LEU A 208 28.14 10.86 25.32
N PRO A 209 28.55 10.52 24.08
CA PRO A 209 27.64 10.48 22.93
C PRO A 209 26.44 9.56 23.22
N LEU A 210 25.26 9.86 22.67
CA LEU A 210 24.06 9.06 22.97
C LEU A 210 24.23 7.63 22.47
N PHE A 211 24.89 7.44 21.32
CA PHE A 211 25.18 6.11 20.76
C PHE A 211 26.09 5.27 21.65
N CYS A 212 26.89 5.87 22.54
CA CYS A 212 27.70 5.11 23.51
C CYS A 212 26.81 4.51 24.63
N HIS A 213 25.62 5.06 24.86
CA HIS A 213 24.63 4.57 25.81
C HIS A 213 23.60 3.63 25.18
N LEU A 214 23.39 3.73 23.87
CA LEU A 214 22.60 2.76 23.12
C LEU A 214 23.34 1.41 23.13
N THR A 215 22.61 0.31 23.36
CA THR A 215 23.19 -1.02 23.55
C THR A 215 24.19 -1.37 22.45
N SER A 216 25.23 -2.15 22.76
CA SER A 216 26.25 -2.63 21.80
C SER A 216 25.68 -3.32 20.54
N THR A 217 24.40 -3.67 20.59
CA THR A 217 23.59 -4.22 19.49
C THR A 217 23.20 -3.21 18.41
N PHE A 218 23.17 -1.89 18.68
CA PHE A 218 22.90 -0.84 17.68
C PHE A 218 24.03 -0.69 16.63
N MET A 219 25.20 -1.22 16.95
CA MET A 219 26.48 -0.79 16.38
C MET A 219 27.31 -1.94 15.83
N HIS A 220 26.81 -3.18 15.94
CA HIS A 220 27.56 -4.35 15.52
C HIS A 220 27.27 -4.64 14.05
N ASN A 221 28.19 -4.22 13.18
CA ASN A 221 28.19 -4.71 11.81
C ASN A 221 28.54 -6.21 11.86
N ARG A 222 27.55 -7.12 11.84
CA ARG A 222 27.79 -8.57 11.92
C ARG A 222 28.77 -9.07 10.86
N LEU A 223 28.96 -8.33 9.77
CA LEU A 223 29.91 -8.66 8.70
C LEU A 223 31.37 -8.30 9.06
N ARG A 224 31.63 -7.48 10.09
CA ARG A 224 32.99 -6.99 10.44
C ARG A 224 33.31 -6.90 11.94
N GLY A 225 32.38 -7.20 12.84
CA GLY A 225 32.65 -7.27 14.29
C GLY A 225 33.06 -5.95 14.97
N THR A 226 32.97 -4.81 14.26
CA THR A 226 33.49 -3.52 14.73
C THR A 226 32.36 -2.59 15.17
N ASN A 227 32.49 -2.05 16.37
CA ASN A 227 31.60 -1.03 16.93
C ASN A 227 31.81 0.31 16.19
N LEU A 228 30.75 1.11 15.98
CA LEU A 228 30.85 2.46 15.40
C LEU A 228 31.89 3.34 16.11
N ALA A 229 31.95 3.29 17.44
CA ALA A 229 32.97 4.02 18.19
C ALA A 229 34.39 3.59 17.78
N ALA A 230 34.62 2.29 17.65
CA ALA A 230 35.89 1.75 17.19
C ALA A 230 36.20 2.18 15.75
N MET A 231 35.20 2.20 14.85
CA MET A 231 35.39 2.68 13.48
C MET A 231 35.82 4.16 13.43
N ILE A 232 35.21 5.01 14.24
CA ILE A 232 35.58 6.43 14.36
C ILE A 232 37.01 6.56 14.92
N GLN A 233 37.32 5.82 15.99
CA GLN A 233 38.63 5.81 16.63
C GLN A 233 39.74 5.34 15.71
N THR A 234 39.54 4.21 15.02
CA THR A 234 40.51 3.69 14.05
C THR A 234 40.76 4.67 12.93
N ARG A 235 39.72 5.37 12.44
CA ARG A 235 39.88 6.39 11.40
C ARG A 235 40.65 7.61 11.90
N ALA A 236 40.36 8.07 13.12
CA ALA A 236 41.13 9.15 13.74
C ALA A 236 42.61 8.78 13.90
N ALA A 237 42.89 7.53 14.30
CA ALA A 237 44.25 7.02 14.45
C ALA A 237 45.02 6.85 13.12
N GLN A 238 44.31 6.80 11.97
CA GLN A 238 44.94 6.77 10.65
C GLN A 238 45.46 8.14 10.19
N VAL A 239 45.10 9.22 10.88
CA VAL A 239 45.62 10.57 10.57
C VAL A 239 47.00 10.73 11.18
N VAL A 240 48.03 10.79 10.34
CA VAL A 240 49.41 11.01 10.76
C VAL A 240 49.65 12.53 10.92
N LEU A 241 49.83 12.96 12.16
CA LEU A 241 50.06 14.38 12.49
C LEU A 241 51.55 14.71 12.53
N ARG A 242 51.90 15.87 11.96
CA ARG A 242 53.20 16.52 12.13
C ARG A 242 53.26 17.24 13.49
N PRO A 243 54.45 17.58 14.01
CA PRO A 243 54.59 18.21 15.33
C PRO A 243 53.83 19.55 15.50
N THR A 244 53.61 20.29 14.42
CA THR A 244 52.88 21.57 14.42
C THR A 244 51.40 21.41 14.06
N GLN A 245 50.94 20.17 13.85
CA GLN A 245 49.57 19.89 13.44
C GLN A 245 48.69 19.50 14.63
N THR A 246 47.46 20.01 14.64
CA THR A 246 46.39 19.63 15.56
C THR A 246 45.29 18.91 14.81
N LEU A 247 44.60 18.01 15.52
CA LEU A 247 43.48 17.23 15.01
C LEU A 247 42.22 17.56 15.80
N ASP A 248 41.23 18.07 15.09
CA ASP A 248 39.90 18.32 15.61
C ASP A 248 38.89 17.41 14.89
N ILE A 249 38.01 16.79 15.66
CA ILE A 249 36.94 15.93 15.14
C ILE A 249 35.64 16.48 15.69
N ALA A 250 34.89 17.15 14.82
CA ALA A 250 33.53 17.55 15.13
C ALA A 250 32.59 16.36 14.85
N LEU A 251 31.98 15.87 15.92
CA LEU A 251 31.03 14.77 15.91
C LEU A 251 29.61 15.33 16.02
N VAL A 252 28.78 15.05 15.01
CA VAL A 252 27.34 15.29 15.05
C VAL A 252 26.62 13.98 15.04
N GLU A 253 25.88 13.73 16.10
CA GLU A 253 24.97 12.62 16.19
C GLU A 253 23.56 13.13 15.96
N SER A 254 22.82 12.48 15.07
CA SER A 254 21.44 12.80 14.74
C SER A 254 20.63 11.52 14.83
N ILE A 255 19.70 11.47 15.78
CA ILE A 255 18.82 10.32 15.97
C ILE A 255 17.38 10.77 15.77
N GLY A 256 16.68 10.06 14.88
CA GLY A 256 15.26 10.21 14.65
C GLY A 256 14.44 9.83 15.88
N ASP A 257 13.27 10.45 16.00
CA ASP A 257 12.26 9.89 16.90
C ASP A 257 11.72 8.57 16.36
N VAL A 258 11.23 7.73 17.27
CA VAL A 258 10.59 6.47 16.89
C VAL A 258 9.32 6.77 16.09
N ARG A 259 9.34 6.41 14.81
CA ARG A 259 8.21 6.56 13.90
C ARG A 259 7.28 5.36 14.03
N TYR A 260 6.02 5.62 14.37
CA TYR A 260 4.98 4.61 14.43
C TYR A 260 4.27 4.53 13.08
N PHE A 261 4.42 3.41 12.39
CA PHE A 261 3.56 3.06 11.27
C PHE A 261 2.28 2.49 11.87
N SER A 262 1.25 3.33 12.00
CA SER A 262 -0.05 2.91 12.53
C SER A 262 -1.02 2.52 11.40
N GLY A 263 -2.32 2.41 11.67
CA GLY A 263 -3.33 2.07 10.65
C GLY A 263 -3.59 0.56 10.49
N GLY A 264 -3.22 -0.24 11.48
CA GLY A 264 -3.48 -1.68 11.54
C GLY A 264 -3.20 -2.27 12.92
N LEU A 265 -3.21 -3.61 13.04
CA LEU A 265 -2.97 -4.29 14.33
C LEU A 265 -1.50 -4.63 14.59
N VAL A 266 -0.72 -4.83 13.52
CA VAL A 266 0.73 -5.03 13.64
C VAL A 266 1.39 -3.71 14.04
N ASN A 267 2.22 -3.77 15.07
CA ASN A 267 3.02 -2.64 15.54
C ASN A 267 4.35 -2.65 14.76
N VAL A 268 4.59 -1.58 14.02
CA VAL A 268 5.86 -1.35 13.32
C VAL A 268 6.38 0.01 13.76
N ARG A 269 7.58 -0.02 14.35
CA ARG A 269 8.29 1.16 14.81
C ARG A 269 9.60 1.26 14.08
N TYR A 270 9.89 2.42 13.54
CA TYR A 270 11.11 2.66 12.82
C TYR A 270 11.94 3.75 13.49
N LEU A 271 13.24 3.53 13.54
CA LEU A 271 14.22 4.45 14.08
C LEU A 271 15.37 4.58 13.08
N ASP A 272 15.66 5.79 12.64
CA ASP A 272 16.88 6.09 11.91
C ASP A 272 17.89 6.81 12.81
N TYR A 273 19.15 6.61 12.49
CA TYR A 273 20.25 7.35 13.09
C TYR A 273 21.31 7.64 12.03
N ASP A 274 22.00 8.75 12.23
CA ASP A 274 23.17 9.11 11.47
C ASP A 274 24.20 9.79 12.37
N VAL A 275 25.46 9.53 12.06
CA VAL A 275 26.60 10.13 12.74
C VAL A 275 27.51 10.71 11.69
N VAL A 276 27.74 12.01 11.77
CA VAL A 276 28.64 12.74 10.89
C VAL A 276 29.89 13.11 11.67
N THR A 277 31.05 12.77 11.12
CA THR A 277 32.36 13.15 11.65
C THR A 277 33.02 14.07 10.64
N VAL A 278 33.27 15.32 11.04
CA VAL A 278 34.10 16.26 10.29
C VAL A 278 35.47 16.28 10.94
N THR A 279 36.45 15.71 10.24
CA THR A 279 37.84 15.65 10.69
C THR A 279 38.59 16.82 10.09
N ARG A 280 39.17 17.67 10.93
CA ARG A 280 39.95 18.84 10.56
C ARG A 280 41.38 18.70 11.06
N VAL A 281 42.34 18.89 10.16
CA VAL A 281 43.77 19.00 10.49
C VAL A 281 44.20 20.43 10.28
N GLN A 282 44.73 21.07 11.33
CA GLN A 282 45.24 22.43 11.25
C GLN A 282 46.73 22.45 11.53
N THR A 283 47.45 23.36 10.88
CA THR A 283 48.84 23.66 11.22
C THR A 283 48.88 24.98 11.97
N CYS A 284 49.33 24.91 13.23
CA CYS A 284 49.37 26.04 14.15
C CYS A 284 50.82 26.45 14.38
N ASN A 285 51.24 27.54 13.72
CA ASN A 285 52.52 28.20 14.03
C ASN A 285 52.27 29.42 14.93
N VAL A 286 51.64 30.48 14.36
CA VAL A 286 51.21 31.70 15.07
C VAL A 286 49.71 31.93 14.87
N THR A 287 49.24 31.73 13.64
CA THR A 287 47.82 31.61 13.28
C THR A 287 47.57 30.19 12.76
N CYS A 288 46.55 29.52 13.30
CA CYS A 288 46.16 28.20 12.83
C CYS A 288 45.47 28.33 11.46
N HIS A 289 45.92 27.55 10.48
CA HIS A 289 45.25 27.42 9.20
C HIS A 289 44.90 25.95 8.97
N THR A 290 43.74 25.71 8.37
CA THR A 290 43.25 24.36 8.11
C THR A 290 43.92 23.79 6.86
N GLU A 291 44.66 22.70 7.01
CA GLU A 291 45.34 22.02 5.90
C GLU A 291 44.46 20.96 5.25
N SER A 292 43.62 20.27 6.01
CA SER A 292 42.71 19.27 5.45
C SER A 292 41.41 19.11 6.23
N ILE A 293 40.35 18.79 5.49
CA ILE A 293 39.02 18.51 6.03
C ILE A 293 38.45 17.26 5.36
N GLU A 294 37.90 16.35 6.16
CA GLU A 294 37.17 15.16 5.71
C GLU A 294 35.76 15.14 6.31
N ASP A 295 34.73 15.03 5.47
CA ASP A 295 33.34 14.73 5.87
C ASP A 295 33.11 13.23 5.69
N TYR A 296 32.94 12.54 6.81
CA TYR A 296 32.67 11.12 6.84
C TYR A 296 31.37 10.84 7.58
N ARG A 297 30.55 9.95 7.03
CA ARG A 297 29.21 9.70 7.53
C ARG A 297 28.95 8.24 7.81
N PHE A 298 28.12 8.03 8.82
CA PHE A 298 27.55 6.75 9.19
C PHE A 298 26.04 6.89 9.22
N GLU A 299 25.32 5.90 8.71
CA GLU A 299 23.85 5.89 8.74
C GLU A 299 23.33 4.48 8.96
N GLY A 300 22.20 4.37 9.67
CA GLY A 300 21.57 3.11 9.94
C GLY A 300 20.09 3.27 10.25
N GLY A 301 19.37 2.16 10.10
CA GLY A 301 17.95 2.07 10.37
C GLY A 301 17.62 0.81 11.17
N LEU A 302 16.78 0.97 12.17
CA LEU A 302 16.26 -0.11 13.00
C LEU A 302 14.75 -0.16 12.89
N VAL A 303 14.20 -1.37 12.94
CA VAL A 303 12.77 -1.60 12.95
C VAL A 303 12.41 -2.52 14.11
N THR A 304 11.46 -2.09 14.93
CA THR A 304 10.84 -2.95 15.95
C THR A 304 9.48 -3.38 15.46
N THR A 305 9.21 -4.69 15.44
CA THR A 305 7.91 -5.20 15.00
C THR A 305 7.49 -6.53 15.63
N ASN A 306 6.18 -6.67 15.85
CA ASN A 306 5.54 -7.93 16.24
C ASN A 306 4.94 -8.71 15.05
N THR A 307 5.27 -8.35 13.80
CA THR A 307 4.71 -9.00 12.60
C THR A 307 4.81 -10.54 12.64
N PRO A 308 5.95 -11.16 13.02
CA PRO A 308 6.05 -12.62 13.06
C PRO A 308 5.02 -13.29 13.99
N ALA A 309 4.60 -12.61 15.06
CA ALA A 309 3.60 -13.15 15.99
C ALA A 309 2.22 -13.29 15.33
N TRP A 310 1.89 -12.43 14.36
CA TRP A 310 0.62 -12.45 13.64
C TRP A 310 0.61 -13.42 12.44
N PHE A 311 1.76 -13.98 12.07
CA PHE A 311 1.88 -14.81 10.86
C PHE A 311 0.88 -15.97 10.80
N LYS A 312 0.66 -16.67 11.92
CA LYS A 312 -0.30 -17.80 11.97
C LYS A 312 -1.73 -17.35 11.68
N THR A 313 -2.14 -16.23 12.26
CA THR A 313 -3.47 -15.63 12.04
C THR A 313 -3.65 -15.18 10.60
N LEU A 314 -2.67 -14.45 10.06
CA LEU A 314 -2.67 -13.99 8.66
C LEU A 314 -2.72 -15.16 7.67
N ARG A 315 -1.92 -16.19 7.92
CA ARG A 315 -1.90 -17.41 7.12
C ARG A 315 -3.25 -18.09 7.13
N LEU A 316 -3.89 -18.24 8.31
CA LEU A 316 -5.20 -18.86 8.43
C LEU A 316 -6.28 -18.08 7.67
N LEU A 317 -6.36 -16.75 7.87
CA LEU A 317 -7.34 -15.89 7.20
C LEU A 317 -7.22 -15.97 5.68
N ARG A 318 -5.99 -15.82 5.15
CA ARG A 318 -5.73 -15.87 3.71
C ARG A 318 -5.98 -17.27 3.13
N LEU A 319 -5.55 -18.32 3.83
CA LEU A 319 -5.77 -19.69 3.38
C LEU A 319 -7.26 -20.03 3.29
N LEU A 320 -8.04 -19.70 4.32
CA LEU A 320 -9.47 -19.93 4.32
C LEU A 320 -10.19 -19.11 3.24
N GLY A 321 -9.86 -17.82 3.11
CA GLY A 321 -10.41 -16.95 2.06
C GLY A 321 -10.09 -17.46 0.65
N GLN A 322 -8.86 -17.89 0.40
CA GLN A 322 -8.47 -18.44 -0.90
C GLN A 322 -9.12 -19.79 -1.17
N THR A 323 -9.15 -20.68 -0.17
CA THR A 323 -9.76 -22.01 -0.30
C THR A 323 -11.24 -21.89 -0.62
N TYR A 324 -11.94 -20.99 0.09
CA TYR A 324 -13.34 -20.68 -0.19
C TYR A 324 -13.56 -20.26 -1.64
N ASN A 325 -12.74 -19.35 -2.16
CA ASN A 325 -12.86 -18.89 -3.53
C ASN A 325 -12.50 -19.95 -4.59
N VAL A 326 -11.53 -20.82 -4.29
CA VAL A 326 -11.20 -21.98 -5.15
C VAL A 326 -12.41 -22.90 -5.23
N VAL A 327 -12.98 -23.28 -4.07
CA VAL A 327 -14.18 -24.12 -4.01
C VAL A 327 -15.32 -23.45 -4.78
N ARG A 328 -15.57 -22.15 -4.55
CA ARG A 328 -16.59 -21.39 -5.28
C ARG A 328 -16.40 -21.41 -6.79
N THR A 329 -15.17 -21.27 -7.28
CA THR A 329 -14.91 -21.28 -8.74
C THR A 329 -15.09 -22.68 -9.32
N LEU A 330 -14.71 -23.73 -8.59
CA LEU A 330 -14.97 -25.11 -8.99
C LEU A 330 -16.47 -25.42 -8.99
N SER A 331 -17.19 -25.04 -7.94
CA SER A 331 -18.65 -25.15 -7.85
C SER A 331 -19.35 -24.41 -8.99
N LEU A 332 -18.87 -23.22 -9.35
CA LEU A 332 -19.37 -22.46 -10.50
C LEU A 332 -19.17 -23.21 -11.81
N PHE A 333 -17.98 -23.79 -12.01
CA PHE A 333 -17.68 -24.59 -13.20
C PHE A 333 -18.59 -25.83 -13.29
N PHE A 334 -18.78 -26.55 -12.18
CA PHE A 334 -19.71 -27.69 -12.13
C PHE A 334 -21.16 -27.26 -12.37
N GLY A 335 -21.61 -26.14 -11.78
CA GLY A 335 -22.95 -25.61 -12.04
C GLY A 335 -23.17 -25.24 -13.51
N CYS A 336 -22.16 -24.66 -14.17
CA CYS A 336 -22.16 -24.40 -15.61
C CYS A 336 -22.19 -25.71 -16.43
N TYR A 337 -21.42 -26.71 -16.01
CA TYR A 337 -21.39 -28.02 -16.66
C TYR A 337 -22.75 -28.71 -16.59
N TYR A 338 -23.35 -28.82 -15.40
CA TYR A 338 -24.68 -29.43 -15.24
C TYR A 338 -25.79 -28.62 -15.92
N ALA A 339 -25.67 -27.30 -16.00
CA ALA A 339 -26.65 -26.46 -16.71
C ALA A 339 -26.58 -26.61 -18.24
N ARG A 340 -25.45 -27.08 -18.79
CA ARG A 340 -25.26 -27.31 -20.24
C ARG A 340 -25.04 -28.78 -20.59
N TYR A 341 -25.21 -29.68 -19.64
CA TYR A 341 -24.95 -31.09 -19.84
C TYR A 341 -26.03 -31.69 -20.75
N ASP A 342 -25.57 -32.24 -21.86
CA ASP A 342 -26.41 -32.96 -22.81
C ASP A 342 -25.86 -34.39 -22.95
N ARG A 343 -26.72 -35.38 -22.69
CA ARG A 343 -26.36 -36.80 -22.75
C ARG A 343 -26.02 -37.25 -24.17
N SER A 344 -26.54 -36.55 -25.19
CA SER A 344 -26.30 -36.87 -26.60
C SER A 344 -24.90 -36.45 -27.08
N LEU A 345 -24.21 -35.59 -26.33
CA LEU A 345 -22.94 -34.99 -26.74
C LEU A 345 -21.73 -35.62 -26.05
N SER A 346 -20.58 -35.56 -26.72
CA SER A 346 -19.32 -36.01 -26.15
C SER A 346 -18.91 -35.21 -24.91
N CYS A 347 -18.21 -35.86 -23.97
CA CYS A 347 -17.68 -35.22 -22.76
C CYS A 347 -16.86 -33.96 -23.07
N ARG A 348 -16.02 -34.00 -24.12
CA ARG A 348 -15.22 -32.84 -24.55
C ARG A 348 -16.08 -31.65 -24.96
N LEU A 349 -17.18 -31.90 -25.68
CA LEU A 349 -18.07 -30.84 -26.12
C LEU A 349 -18.87 -30.25 -24.96
N ASN A 350 -19.33 -31.08 -24.02
CA ASN A 350 -19.96 -30.62 -22.78
C ASN A 350 -19.00 -29.77 -21.94
N LEU A 351 -17.73 -30.16 -21.85
CA LEU A 351 -16.70 -29.39 -21.15
C LEU A 351 -16.39 -28.05 -21.83
N TYR A 352 -16.36 -28.04 -23.17
CA TYR A 352 -16.21 -26.82 -23.97
C TYR A 352 -17.37 -25.85 -23.75
N ARG A 353 -18.61 -26.36 -23.81
CA ARG A 353 -19.82 -25.58 -23.52
C ARG A 353 -19.83 -25.01 -22.11
N ALA A 354 -19.40 -25.79 -21.12
CA ALA A 354 -19.27 -25.33 -19.73
C ALA A 354 -18.21 -24.22 -19.60
N SER A 355 -17.06 -24.39 -20.26
CA SER A 355 -15.99 -23.39 -20.33
C SER A 355 -16.45 -22.08 -20.98
N GLN A 356 -17.26 -22.17 -22.02
CA GLN A 356 -17.87 -20.99 -22.65
C GLN A 356 -18.87 -20.29 -21.72
N ALA A 357 -19.63 -21.03 -20.92
CA ALA A 357 -20.58 -20.45 -19.96
C ALA A 357 -19.86 -19.69 -18.83
N ILE A 358 -18.81 -20.27 -18.23
CA ILE A 358 -18.04 -19.59 -17.18
C ILE A 358 -17.36 -18.32 -17.69
N LEU A 359 -16.87 -18.31 -18.94
CA LEU A 359 -16.29 -17.11 -19.56
C LEU A 359 -17.30 -15.98 -19.82
N ARG A 360 -18.60 -16.31 -19.85
CA ARG A 360 -19.70 -15.32 -19.91
C ARG A 360 -20.07 -14.79 -18.54
N ILE A 361 -19.73 -15.44 -17.44
CA ILE A 361 -19.99 -14.90 -16.11
C ILE A 361 -18.90 -13.87 -15.80
N PRO A 362 -19.24 -12.63 -15.42
CA PRO A 362 -18.23 -11.62 -15.12
C PRO A 362 -17.37 -12.05 -13.91
N ALA A 363 -16.06 -12.20 -14.12
CA ALA A 363 -15.14 -12.71 -13.10
C ALA A 363 -15.15 -11.86 -11.82
N GLN A 364 -15.32 -10.53 -11.94
CA GLN A 364 -15.39 -9.65 -10.78
C GLN A 364 -16.56 -9.97 -9.85
N VAL A 365 -17.72 -10.42 -10.37
CA VAL A 365 -18.88 -10.80 -9.55
C VAL A 365 -18.58 -12.11 -8.82
N VAL A 366 -17.85 -13.02 -9.47
CA VAL A 366 -17.40 -14.26 -8.85
C VAL A 366 -16.33 -14.00 -7.79
N ILE A 367 -15.36 -13.11 -8.04
CA ILE A 367 -14.27 -12.84 -7.08
C ILE A 367 -14.78 -12.03 -5.88
N TYR A 368 -15.58 -10.99 -6.12
CA TYR A 368 -15.98 -10.01 -5.12
C TYR A 368 -17.37 -10.21 -4.54
N GLY A 369 -18.20 -11.10 -5.10
CA GLY A 369 -19.60 -11.26 -4.71
C GLY A 369 -19.79 -11.78 -3.28
N SER A 370 -19.04 -12.81 -2.86
CA SER A 370 -19.19 -13.41 -1.55
C SER A 370 -18.57 -12.55 -0.44
N TRP A 371 -19.28 -12.47 0.69
CA TRP A 371 -18.86 -11.69 1.86
C TRP A 371 -17.65 -12.32 2.58
N VAL A 372 -17.62 -13.65 2.72
CA VAL A 372 -16.61 -14.36 3.52
C VAL A 372 -15.18 -14.13 3.04
N PRO A 373 -14.81 -14.42 1.78
CA PRO A 373 -13.45 -14.20 1.32
C PRO A 373 -13.06 -12.72 1.41
N VAL A 374 -13.98 -11.81 1.08
CA VAL A 374 -13.76 -10.37 1.13
C VAL A 374 -13.44 -9.92 2.56
N ALA A 375 -14.22 -10.37 3.54
CA ALA A 375 -13.97 -10.07 4.95
C ALA A 375 -12.63 -10.64 5.42
N MET A 376 -12.31 -11.89 5.07
CA MET A 376 -11.07 -12.55 5.47
C MET A 376 -9.84 -11.82 4.92
N PHE A 377 -9.83 -11.46 3.64
CA PHE A 377 -8.74 -10.72 3.04
C PHE A 377 -8.66 -9.27 3.54
N ALA A 378 -9.80 -8.60 3.73
CA ALA A 378 -9.83 -7.23 4.28
C ALA A 378 -9.33 -7.18 5.72
N ILE A 379 -9.71 -8.14 6.58
CA ILE A 379 -9.22 -8.25 7.96
C ILE A 379 -7.73 -8.60 7.96
N ALA A 380 -7.29 -9.54 7.12
CA ALA A 380 -5.87 -9.88 7.01
C ALA A 380 -5.04 -8.66 6.59
N HIS A 381 -5.50 -7.90 5.60
CA HIS A 381 -4.86 -6.65 5.16
C HIS A 381 -4.88 -5.59 6.27
N TRP A 382 -5.99 -5.40 6.99
CA TRP A 382 -6.02 -4.47 8.11
C TRP A 382 -5.00 -4.83 9.21
N ILE A 383 -4.77 -6.12 9.46
CA ILE A 383 -3.76 -6.56 10.43
C ILE A 383 -2.35 -6.15 9.98
N ASP A 384 -1.96 -6.46 8.74
CA ASP A 384 -0.57 -6.32 8.27
C ASP A 384 -0.26 -5.11 7.37
N ALA A 385 -1.25 -4.27 7.08
CA ALA A 385 -1.07 -3.03 6.31
C ALA A 385 0.09 -2.15 6.82
N PRO A 386 0.31 -1.94 8.14
CA PRO A 386 1.44 -1.14 8.62
C PRO A 386 2.79 -1.68 8.15
N MET A 387 2.99 -2.99 8.23
CA MET A 387 4.22 -3.65 7.80
C MET A 387 4.34 -3.68 6.27
N LEU A 388 3.22 -3.88 5.57
CA LEU A 388 3.17 -3.84 4.11
C LEU A 388 3.65 -2.48 3.58
N TYR A 389 3.08 -1.38 4.08
CA TYR A 389 3.41 -0.03 3.66
C TYR A 389 4.80 0.41 4.11
N PHE A 390 5.23 -0.02 5.30
CA PHE A 390 6.61 0.13 5.72
C PHE A 390 7.57 -0.53 4.72
N TYR A 391 7.33 -1.80 4.39
CA TYR A 391 8.16 -2.52 3.43
C TYR A 391 8.10 -1.91 2.02
N ALA A 392 6.93 -1.44 1.58
CA ALA A 392 6.77 -0.76 0.30
C ALA A 392 7.59 0.53 0.21
N THR A 393 7.46 1.39 1.22
CA THR A 393 8.21 2.64 1.32
C THR A 393 9.71 2.38 1.34
N ARG A 394 10.16 1.40 2.13
CA ARG A 394 11.59 1.02 2.21
C ARG A 394 12.10 0.29 0.98
N GLY A 395 11.24 -0.42 0.27
CA GLY A 395 11.59 -0.98 -1.03
C GLY A 395 12.00 0.13 -1.98
N TRP A 396 11.18 1.19 -2.08
CA TRP A 396 11.43 2.33 -2.97
C TRP A 396 12.57 3.25 -2.51
N ASP A 397 13.13 3.03 -1.32
CA ASP A 397 14.28 3.79 -0.84
C ASP A 397 15.53 3.46 -1.66
N SER A 398 16.10 4.51 -2.25
CA SER A 398 17.40 4.48 -2.90
C SER A 398 18.48 4.95 -1.93
N ILE A 399 19.48 4.11 -1.67
CA ILE A 399 20.72 4.54 -1.00
C ILE A 399 21.55 5.30 -2.06
N LEU A 400 21.96 6.54 -1.74
CA LEU A 400 22.67 7.44 -2.66
C LEU A 400 21.94 7.70 -4.00
N GLY A 401 20.62 7.58 -4.04
CA GLY A 401 19.82 7.84 -5.25
C GLY A 401 19.77 6.70 -6.27
N LYS A 402 20.34 5.51 -5.99
CA LYS A 402 20.23 4.33 -6.87
C LYS A 402 19.22 3.32 -6.33
N LEU A 403 18.20 2.99 -7.13
CA LEU A 403 17.22 1.93 -6.84
C LEU A 403 17.77 0.58 -7.34
N ASN A 404 17.90 -0.40 -6.45
CA ASN A 404 18.34 -1.76 -6.82
C ASN A 404 17.25 -2.78 -6.45
N MET A 405 16.18 -2.82 -7.24
CA MET A 405 15.11 -3.80 -7.11
C MET A 405 15.18 -4.82 -8.24
N LYS A 406 14.93 -6.10 -7.92
CA LYS A 406 14.70 -7.12 -8.96
C LYS A 406 13.27 -7.01 -9.46
N PHE A 407 13.03 -7.47 -10.68
CA PHE A 407 11.68 -7.53 -11.28
C PHE A 407 10.66 -8.23 -10.36
N TRP A 408 11.06 -9.34 -9.72
CA TRP A 408 10.20 -10.08 -8.80
C TRP A 408 9.86 -9.33 -7.52
N ASP A 409 10.76 -8.47 -7.03
CA ASP A 409 10.51 -7.63 -5.86
C ASP A 409 9.43 -6.60 -6.20
N VAL A 410 9.50 -6.01 -7.40
CA VAL A 410 8.48 -5.08 -7.92
C VAL A 410 7.13 -5.80 -8.05
N VAL A 411 7.07 -6.98 -8.68
CA VAL A 411 5.81 -7.73 -8.83
C VAL A 411 5.22 -8.09 -7.45
N THR A 412 6.05 -8.51 -6.50
CA THR A 412 5.60 -8.81 -5.12
C THR A 412 5.06 -7.57 -4.45
N LEU A 413 5.72 -6.43 -4.63
CA LEU A 413 5.30 -5.16 -4.04
C LEU A 413 3.97 -4.66 -4.62
N LEU A 414 3.84 -4.67 -5.95
CA LEU A 414 2.61 -4.28 -6.64
C LEU A 414 1.43 -5.18 -6.20
N THR A 415 1.66 -6.49 -6.13
CA THR A 415 0.60 -7.45 -5.75
C THR A 415 0.20 -7.32 -4.28
N CYS A 416 1.15 -7.15 -3.37
CA CYS A 416 0.86 -6.86 -1.97
C CYS A 416 0.04 -5.56 -1.84
N HIS A 417 0.46 -4.47 -2.48
CA HIS A 417 -0.25 -3.20 -2.41
C HIS A 417 -1.69 -3.30 -2.92
N MET A 418 -1.93 -4.09 -3.98
CA MET A 418 -3.27 -4.28 -4.52
C MET A 418 -4.26 -4.98 -3.57
N ARG A 419 -3.82 -5.51 -2.42
CA ARG A 419 -4.72 -6.08 -1.39
C ARG A 419 -5.69 -5.04 -0.82
N ASN A 420 -5.41 -3.75 -0.97
CA ASN A 420 -6.34 -2.68 -0.64
C ASN A 420 -7.67 -2.74 -1.43
N VAL A 421 -7.72 -3.49 -2.53
CA VAL A 421 -8.96 -3.78 -3.28
C VAL A 421 -10.03 -4.45 -2.42
N TRP A 422 -9.62 -5.27 -1.44
CA TRP A 422 -10.54 -5.96 -0.55
C TRP A 422 -11.22 -4.98 0.42
N VAL A 423 -10.49 -3.97 0.88
CA VAL A 423 -11.04 -2.88 1.71
C VAL A 423 -12.05 -2.05 0.90
N MET A 424 -11.73 -1.70 -0.35
CA MET A 424 -12.69 -1.00 -1.20
C MET A 424 -13.95 -1.81 -1.48
N ASN A 425 -13.81 -3.12 -1.71
CA ASN A 425 -14.97 -3.98 -1.93
C ASN A 425 -15.84 -4.08 -0.67
N LEU A 426 -15.24 -4.09 0.53
CA LEU A 426 -15.98 -4.03 1.78
C LEU A 426 -16.77 -2.72 1.90
N VAL A 427 -16.17 -1.58 1.53
CA VAL A 427 -16.85 -0.28 1.47
C VAL A 427 -18.00 -0.30 0.45
N ALA A 428 -17.79 -0.87 -0.74
CA ALA A 428 -18.82 -1.01 -1.76
C ALA A 428 -20.02 -1.85 -1.26
N LYS A 429 -19.76 -2.93 -0.52
CA LYS A 429 -20.80 -3.73 0.13
C LYS A 429 -21.54 -2.94 1.22
N ALA A 430 -20.82 -2.20 2.06
CA ALA A 430 -21.44 -1.34 3.09
C ALA A 430 -22.35 -0.25 2.47
N MET A 431 -21.91 0.35 1.35
CA MET A 431 -22.74 1.31 0.61
C MET A 431 -24.01 0.66 0.04
N LEU A 432 -23.92 -0.56 -0.50
CA LEU A 432 -25.08 -1.30 -0.99
C LEU A 432 -26.04 -1.67 0.15
N LEU A 433 -25.54 -2.12 1.30
CA LEU A 433 -26.36 -2.36 2.50
C LEU A 433 -27.14 -1.11 2.91
N ASN A 434 -26.47 0.04 2.98
CA ASN A 434 -27.10 1.31 3.34
C ASN A 434 -28.18 1.73 2.32
N TYR A 435 -27.91 1.54 1.04
CA TYR A 435 -28.88 1.81 -0.03
C TYR A 435 -30.12 0.93 0.12
N GLU A 436 -29.96 -0.36 0.42
CA GLU A 436 -31.09 -1.26 0.61
C GLU A 436 -31.93 -0.92 1.82
N GLN A 437 -31.31 -0.57 2.94
CA GLN A 437 -32.04 -0.12 4.12
C GLN A 437 -32.91 1.11 3.82
N GLN A 438 -32.39 2.05 3.03
CA GLN A 438 -33.13 3.26 2.63
C GLN A 438 -34.23 2.99 1.60
N HIS A 439 -34.10 1.94 0.79
CA HIS A 439 -35.03 1.63 -0.30
C HIS A 439 -35.81 0.32 -0.12
N ALA A 440 -35.78 -0.27 1.08
CA ALA A 440 -36.43 -1.55 1.40
C ALA A 440 -37.93 -1.57 1.03
N ALA A 441 -38.61 -0.43 1.15
CA ALA A 441 -40.03 -0.31 0.82
C ALA A 441 -40.35 -0.42 -0.69
N ARG A 442 -39.36 -0.29 -1.59
CA ARG A 442 -39.57 -0.20 -3.05
C ARG A 442 -39.28 -1.49 -3.83
N GLN A 443 -38.80 -2.56 -3.18
CA GLN A 443 -38.50 -3.89 -3.77
C GLN A 443 -38.01 -3.81 -5.24
N SER A 444 -37.04 -2.92 -5.48
CA SER A 444 -36.61 -2.62 -6.85
C SER A 444 -35.71 -3.72 -7.37
N ARG A 445 -36.04 -4.32 -8.53
CA ARG A 445 -35.19 -5.32 -9.20
C ARG A 445 -33.81 -4.81 -9.62
N ASN A 446 -33.58 -3.50 -9.51
CA ASN A 446 -32.40 -2.80 -9.98
C ASN A 446 -31.49 -2.47 -8.79
N LEU A 447 -30.44 -3.27 -8.60
CA LEU A 447 -29.42 -3.04 -7.57
C LEU A 447 -28.27 -2.19 -8.12
N PRO A 448 -27.85 -1.12 -7.44
CA PRO A 448 -26.66 -0.38 -7.83
C PRO A 448 -25.40 -1.21 -7.53
N GLY A 449 -24.55 -1.40 -8.53
CA GLY A 449 -23.26 -2.07 -8.37
C GLY A 449 -22.12 -1.21 -8.88
N VAL A 450 -20.94 -1.37 -8.30
CA VAL A 450 -19.72 -0.73 -8.78
C VAL A 450 -19.33 -1.31 -10.13
N ARG A 451 -18.95 -0.45 -11.08
CA ARG A 451 -18.58 -0.88 -12.43
C ARG A 451 -17.51 -1.98 -12.45
N GLY A 452 -17.65 -2.95 -13.37
CA GLY A 452 -16.72 -4.07 -13.47
C GLY A 452 -15.27 -3.63 -13.67
N TYR A 453 -14.36 -4.23 -12.89
CA TYR A 453 -12.92 -3.93 -12.83
C TYR A 453 -12.52 -2.53 -12.32
N LEU A 454 -13.48 -1.66 -11.98
CA LEU A 454 -13.19 -0.32 -11.46
C LEU A 454 -12.41 -0.39 -10.13
N LEU A 455 -12.81 -1.26 -9.21
CA LEU A 455 -12.10 -1.46 -7.94
C LEU A 455 -10.64 -1.87 -8.15
N ALA A 456 -10.39 -2.82 -9.06
CA ALA A 456 -9.03 -3.26 -9.37
C ALA A 456 -8.21 -2.15 -10.04
N LEU A 457 -8.82 -1.32 -10.90
CA LEU A 457 -8.14 -0.19 -11.54
C LEU A 457 -7.78 0.90 -10.54
N VAL A 458 -8.69 1.25 -9.63
CA VAL A 458 -8.45 2.24 -8.56
C VAL A 458 -7.30 1.79 -7.64
N SER A 459 -7.27 0.49 -7.32
CA SER A 459 -6.21 -0.17 -6.56
C SER A 459 -4.87 -0.18 -7.29
N LEU A 460 -4.88 -0.41 -8.60
CA LEU A 460 -3.67 -0.41 -9.42
C LEU A 460 -3.07 1.00 -9.55
N VAL A 461 -3.91 2.02 -9.78
CA VAL A 461 -3.46 3.41 -9.88
C VAL A 461 -2.93 3.92 -8.55
N SER A 462 -3.48 3.45 -7.42
CA SER A 462 -3.02 3.91 -6.11
C SER A 462 -1.58 3.53 -5.79
N VAL A 463 -1.05 2.45 -6.40
CA VAL A 463 0.36 2.04 -6.25
C VAL A 463 1.33 3.12 -6.71
N GLY A 464 0.94 3.93 -7.72
CA GLY A 464 1.78 5.01 -8.23
C GLY A 464 2.09 6.08 -7.19
N TYR A 465 1.30 6.18 -6.12
CA TYR A 465 1.50 7.18 -5.07
C TYR A 465 2.58 6.82 -4.04
N ASP A 466 2.98 5.54 -3.99
CA ASP A 466 4.04 5.04 -3.12
C ASP A 466 5.43 5.12 -3.77
N VAL A 467 5.47 5.38 -5.08
CA VAL A 467 6.71 5.53 -5.82
C VAL A 467 7.47 6.76 -5.32
N ARG A 468 8.74 6.55 -5.01
CA ARG A 468 9.67 7.62 -4.63
C ARG A 468 9.96 8.52 -5.82
N VAL A 469 9.86 9.83 -5.60
CA VAL A 469 10.18 10.85 -6.61
C VAL A 469 11.27 11.75 -6.02
N PRO A 470 12.55 11.56 -6.41
CA PRO A 470 13.68 12.31 -5.82
C PRO A 470 13.54 13.82 -5.92
N TYR A 471 12.84 14.32 -6.95
CA TYR A 471 12.55 15.75 -7.12
C TYR A 471 11.64 16.32 -6.01
N LEU A 472 10.78 15.49 -5.40
CA LEU A 472 9.93 15.89 -4.29
C LEU A 472 10.68 15.88 -2.95
N ARG A 473 11.95 15.45 -2.92
CA ARG A 473 12.73 15.34 -1.69
C ARG A 473 12.84 16.70 -1.01
N ASN A 474 12.28 16.80 0.19
CA ASN A 474 12.34 18.03 0.99
C ASN A 474 12.65 17.69 2.44
N THR A 475 13.76 18.24 2.93
CA THR A 475 14.23 18.14 4.32
C THR A 475 14.39 19.50 5.00
N HIS A 476 13.61 20.50 4.59
CA HIS A 476 13.65 21.86 5.14
C HIS A 476 13.45 21.85 6.67
N ILE A 477 14.33 22.56 7.38
CA ILE A 477 14.26 22.68 8.85
C ILE A 477 13.21 23.74 9.19
N LEU A 478 12.21 23.34 9.96
CA LEU A 478 11.11 24.21 10.37
C LEU A 478 11.39 24.89 11.71
N ALA A 479 11.96 24.15 12.65
CA ALA A 479 12.25 24.66 13.99
C ALA A 479 13.48 23.99 14.59
N THR A 480 14.25 24.77 15.36
CA THR A 480 15.34 24.27 16.19
C THR A 480 15.18 24.82 17.60
N SER A 481 15.33 23.98 18.62
CA SER A 481 15.32 24.40 20.02
C SER A 481 16.41 23.70 20.81
N ARG A 482 17.06 24.42 21.73
CA ARG A 482 18.10 23.83 22.59
C ARG A 482 17.44 23.11 23.75
N ILE A 483 17.88 21.89 24.03
CA ILE A 483 17.42 21.08 25.16
C ILE A 483 18.61 20.87 26.12
N PRO A 484 18.39 20.82 27.44
CA PRO A 484 19.44 20.45 28.38
C PRO A 484 20.10 19.12 27.98
N PRO A 485 21.43 19.05 27.91
CA PRO A 485 22.14 17.83 27.54
C PRO A 485 22.01 16.80 28.67
N GLY A 486 20.99 15.96 28.61
CA GLY A 486 20.74 14.88 29.56
C GLY A 486 20.60 13.54 28.85
N VAL A 487 21.44 12.58 29.20
CA VAL A 487 21.42 11.20 28.65
C VAL A 487 20.06 10.55 28.88
N TYR A 488 19.46 10.76 30.06
CA TYR A 488 18.15 10.21 30.42
C TYR A 488 17.03 10.74 29.53
N PHE A 489 17.12 11.97 29.06
CA PHE A 489 16.09 12.56 28.19
C PHE A 489 16.13 11.97 26.78
N GLY A 490 17.34 11.81 26.21
CA GLY A 490 17.53 11.11 24.95
C GLY A 490 17.08 9.65 25.05
N LEU A 491 17.52 8.94 26.09
CA LEU A 491 17.21 7.52 26.30
C LEU A 491 15.72 7.27 26.59
N ALA A 492 15.08 8.08 27.44
CA ALA A 492 13.65 7.97 27.72
C ALA A 492 12.82 8.17 26.45
N ARG A 493 13.23 9.07 25.55
CA ARG A 493 12.57 9.22 24.25
C ARG A 493 12.81 8.02 23.33
N HIS A 494 14.00 7.43 23.34
CA HIS A 494 14.26 6.20 22.57
C HIS A 494 13.42 5.01 23.06
N VAL A 495 13.25 4.87 24.38
CA VAL A 495 12.56 3.71 24.97
C VAL A 495 11.03 3.88 24.98
N VAL A 496 10.55 5.07 25.34
CA VAL A 496 9.11 5.33 25.54
C VAL A 496 8.46 5.91 24.29
N GLY A 497 9.23 6.50 23.37
CA GLY A 497 8.67 7.33 22.29
C GLY A 497 7.82 8.45 22.88
N ALA A 498 8.33 9.13 23.91
CA ALA A 498 7.54 9.97 24.81
C ALA A 498 6.71 11.02 24.03
N PRO A 499 5.37 10.99 24.16
CA PRO A 499 4.48 11.95 23.52
C PRO A 499 4.52 13.25 24.32
N GLN A 500 5.34 14.23 23.91
CA GLN A 500 5.34 15.54 24.56
C GLN A 500 4.14 16.43 24.20
N ASP A 501 3.23 15.93 23.36
CA ASP A 501 1.92 16.56 23.10
C ASP A 501 0.75 15.81 23.75
N LEU A 502 1.01 14.95 24.76
CA LEU A 502 -0.08 14.38 25.55
C LEU A 502 -0.79 15.45 26.43
N GLY A 503 -0.22 16.64 26.58
CA GLY A 503 -0.86 17.78 27.26
C GLY A 503 -2.07 18.37 26.53
N TYR A 504 -2.26 18.05 25.25
CA TYR A 504 -3.43 18.47 24.45
C TYR A 504 -4.49 17.35 24.31
N PHE A 505 -4.23 16.19 24.90
CA PHE A 505 -4.88 14.92 24.56
C PHE A 505 -6.11 14.57 25.40
N VAL A 506 -6.46 15.38 26.41
CA VAL A 506 -7.53 15.02 27.36
C VAL A 506 -8.77 15.90 27.26
N HIS A 507 -8.73 17.05 26.56
CA HIS A 507 -9.85 18.00 26.64
C HIS A 507 -10.76 18.15 25.41
N HIS A 508 -10.40 17.65 24.22
CA HIS A 508 -11.26 17.81 23.04
C HIS A 508 -11.40 16.52 22.24
N GLY A 509 -12.61 15.94 22.30
CA GLY A 509 -12.99 14.78 21.53
C GLY A 509 -12.75 14.95 20.03
N LEU A 510 -12.37 13.83 19.39
CA LEU A 510 -12.27 13.65 17.95
C LEU A 510 -11.26 14.58 17.23
N VAL A 511 -9.95 14.46 17.53
CA VAL A 511 -8.91 15.18 16.77
C VAL A 511 -7.80 14.25 16.29
N LEU A 512 -7.54 14.34 14.98
CA LEU A 512 -6.54 13.63 14.18
C LEU A 512 -5.12 13.97 14.69
N LEU A 513 -4.37 12.93 15.05
CA LEU A 513 -3.08 13.06 15.74
C LEU A 513 -1.94 13.42 14.76
N PRO A 514 -1.22 14.55 14.93
CA PRO A 514 -0.13 14.98 14.04
C PRO A 514 1.17 14.17 14.14
N TRP A 515 1.25 13.20 15.05
CA TRP A 515 2.49 12.48 15.44
C TRP A 515 2.55 11.04 14.94
N VAL A 516 1.52 10.64 14.20
CA VAL A 516 1.40 9.33 13.60
C VAL A 516 1.86 9.48 12.16
N SER A 517 3.01 8.89 11.80
CA SER A 517 3.25 8.63 10.37
C SER A 517 2.09 7.74 9.93
N TYR A 518 1.21 8.31 9.12
CA TYR A 518 -0.08 7.72 8.88
C TYR A 518 0.06 6.55 7.90
N GLY A 519 0.63 5.45 8.38
CA GLY A 519 0.80 4.18 7.68
C GLY A 519 -0.50 3.38 7.58
N GLY A 520 -0.38 2.17 7.05
CA GLY A 520 -1.47 1.19 7.08
C GLY A 520 -2.70 1.62 6.28
N LEU A 521 -3.89 1.37 6.83
CA LEU A 521 -5.16 1.71 6.20
C LEU A 521 -5.34 3.22 5.93
N TRP A 522 -4.58 4.10 6.60
CA TRP A 522 -4.68 5.51 6.27
C TRP A 522 -4.07 5.82 4.89
N ILE A 523 -2.92 5.22 4.57
CA ILE A 523 -2.33 5.32 3.23
C ILE A 523 -3.30 4.75 2.20
N ASP A 524 -3.98 3.65 2.51
CA ASP A 524 -5.06 3.13 1.67
C ASP A 524 -6.13 4.18 1.43
N ILE A 525 -6.73 4.74 2.49
CA ILE A 525 -7.82 5.72 2.36
C ILE A 525 -7.37 6.90 1.50
N LYS A 526 -6.20 7.48 1.80
CA LYS A 526 -5.68 8.63 1.07
C LYS A 526 -5.42 8.30 -0.40
N SER A 527 -4.66 7.24 -0.66
CA SER A 527 -4.27 6.85 -2.02
C SER A 527 -5.47 6.43 -2.87
N LEU A 528 -6.44 5.72 -2.29
CA LEU A 528 -7.67 5.26 -2.94
C LEU A 528 -8.66 6.39 -3.20
N VAL A 529 -8.79 7.36 -2.29
CA VAL A 529 -9.64 8.54 -2.52
C VAL A 529 -9.08 9.37 -3.68
N VAL A 530 -7.76 9.58 -3.73
CA VAL A 530 -7.15 10.34 -4.83
C VAL A 530 -7.22 9.54 -6.14
N SER A 531 -6.82 8.27 -6.17
CA SER A 531 -6.90 7.46 -7.40
C SER A 531 -8.34 7.33 -7.88
N GLY A 532 -9.29 7.13 -6.97
CA GLY A 532 -10.72 7.10 -7.25
C GLY A 532 -11.23 8.40 -7.84
N SER A 533 -10.78 9.55 -7.32
CA SER A 533 -11.13 10.88 -7.84
C SER A 533 -10.56 11.11 -9.25
N VAL A 534 -9.30 10.73 -9.50
CA VAL A 534 -8.68 10.81 -10.82
C VAL A 534 -9.45 9.95 -11.83
N ILE A 535 -9.73 8.69 -11.49
CA ILE A 535 -10.48 7.77 -12.35
C ILE A 535 -11.90 8.27 -12.57
N TYR A 536 -12.55 8.83 -11.54
CA TYR A 536 -13.87 9.44 -11.67
C TYR A 536 -13.88 10.57 -12.68
N VAL A 537 -12.94 11.51 -12.58
CA VAL A 537 -12.82 12.64 -13.51
C VAL A 537 -12.57 12.12 -14.92
N LEU A 538 -11.66 11.17 -15.11
CA LEU A 538 -11.36 10.59 -16.43
C LEU A 538 -12.58 9.89 -17.04
N LEU A 539 -13.25 9.03 -16.28
CA LEU A 539 -14.44 8.31 -16.74
C LEU A 539 -15.59 9.26 -17.06
N ARG A 540 -15.81 10.29 -16.23
CA ARG A 540 -16.92 11.24 -16.40
C ARG A 540 -16.69 12.20 -17.56
N THR A 541 -15.47 12.74 -17.69
CA THR A 541 -15.16 13.78 -18.69
C THR A 541 -14.83 13.19 -20.07
N ARG A 542 -13.98 12.15 -20.14
CA ARG A 542 -13.51 11.58 -21.41
C ARG A 542 -14.43 10.50 -21.95
N LEU A 543 -14.91 9.62 -21.07
CA LEU A 543 -15.66 8.42 -21.48
C LEU A 543 -17.17 8.52 -21.24
N ARG A 544 -17.64 9.59 -20.57
CA ARG A 544 -19.04 9.80 -20.17
C ARG A 544 -19.68 8.59 -19.49
N HIS A 545 -18.86 7.84 -18.75
CA HIS A 545 -19.28 6.61 -18.08
C HIS A 545 -19.61 6.86 -16.60
N PRO A 546 -20.75 6.34 -16.09
CA PRO A 546 -21.03 6.37 -14.67
C PRO A 546 -20.16 5.35 -13.91
N LEU A 547 -19.87 5.64 -12.62
CA LEU A 547 -19.15 4.72 -11.72
C LEU A 547 -20.04 3.58 -11.21
N TRP A 548 -21.32 3.88 -11.04
CA TRP A 548 -22.33 2.98 -10.52
C TRP A 548 -23.31 2.66 -11.65
N GLU A 549 -23.49 1.37 -11.92
CA GLU A 549 -24.43 0.89 -12.92
C GLU A 549 -25.49 0.04 -12.21
N LYS A 550 -26.75 0.18 -12.62
CA LYS A 550 -27.83 -0.63 -12.07
C LYS A 550 -27.84 -1.99 -12.76
N THR A 551 -27.76 -3.05 -11.96
CA THR A 551 -27.95 -4.42 -12.43
C THR A 551 -29.38 -4.83 -12.16
N THR A 552 -30.11 -5.21 -13.21
CA THR A 552 -31.40 -5.88 -13.05
C THR A 552 -31.14 -7.34 -12.67
N VAL A 553 -31.67 -7.76 -11.53
CA VAL A 553 -31.42 -9.07 -10.90
C VAL A 553 -32.72 -9.90 -10.94
N PRO A 554 -32.65 -11.23 -11.17
CA PRO A 554 -33.83 -12.10 -11.10
C PRO A 554 -34.45 -12.08 -9.70
N ILE A 555 -35.77 -12.28 -9.61
CA ILE A 555 -36.47 -12.24 -8.31
C ILE A 555 -35.97 -13.40 -7.44
N ALA A 556 -35.72 -14.57 -8.03
CA ALA A 556 -35.11 -15.70 -7.33
C ALA A 556 -33.84 -15.31 -6.55
N ALA A 557 -32.92 -14.56 -7.17
CA ALA A 557 -31.70 -14.10 -6.51
C ALA A 557 -31.99 -13.04 -5.42
N LEU A 558 -32.97 -12.15 -5.61
CA LEU A 558 -33.34 -11.15 -4.60
C LEU A 558 -33.99 -11.77 -3.35
N VAL A 559 -34.72 -12.87 -3.51
CA VAL A 559 -35.45 -13.53 -2.42
C VAL A 559 -34.56 -14.54 -1.70
N TYR A 560 -33.78 -15.34 -2.43
CA TYR A 560 -33.02 -16.45 -1.85
C TYR A 560 -31.53 -16.17 -1.61
N SER A 561 -30.98 -15.13 -2.24
CA SER A 561 -29.56 -14.77 -2.10
C SER A 561 -29.37 -13.45 -1.34
N ASN A 562 -28.16 -13.24 -0.82
CA ASN A 562 -27.79 -11.94 -0.28
C ASN A 562 -27.50 -10.98 -1.45
N SER A 563 -28.22 -9.87 -1.49
CA SER A 563 -28.05 -8.78 -2.46
C SER A 563 -26.61 -8.25 -2.58
N LEU A 564 -25.81 -8.35 -1.51
CA LEU A 564 -24.39 -7.99 -1.51
C LEU A 564 -23.54 -8.80 -2.48
N PHE A 565 -24.05 -9.91 -2.98
CA PHE A 565 -23.48 -10.63 -4.11
C PHE A 565 -23.26 -9.71 -5.32
N PHE A 566 -24.14 -8.73 -5.52
CA PHE A 566 -24.13 -7.78 -6.64
C PHE A 566 -23.47 -6.44 -6.30
N SER A 567 -22.56 -6.39 -5.31
CA SER A 567 -21.78 -5.18 -4.98
C SER A 567 -20.94 -4.67 -6.15
N THR A 568 -20.57 -5.57 -7.07
CA THR A 568 -20.07 -5.24 -8.40
C THR A 568 -21.15 -5.52 -9.44
N CYS A 569 -21.27 -4.64 -10.44
CA CYS A 569 -22.29 -4.77 -11.45
C CYS A 569 -22.05 -5.96 -12.39
N TRP A 570 -23.14 -6.52 -12.89
CA TRP A 570 -23.10 -7.57 -13.91
C TRP A 570 -22.80 -7.03 -15.30
N TYR A 571 -23.30 -5.82 -15.60
CA TYR A 571 -23.21 -5.18 -16.91
C TYR A 571 -22.18 -4.05 -16.92
N GLY A 572 -21.54 -3.83 -18.07
CA GLY A 572 -20.65 -2.68 -18.28
C GLY A 572 -19.26 -2.87 -17.71
N GLY A 573 -18.48 -3.83 -18.18
CA GLY A 573 -17.05 -3.85 -17.88
C GLY A 573 -16.38 -2.54 -18.32
N LEU A 574 -15.32 -2.11 -17.62
CA LEU A 574 -14.53 -0.94 -18.04
C LEU A 574 -13.91 -1.13 -19.44
N VAL A 575 -13.69 -2.40 -19.83
CA VAL A 575 -13.16 -2.85 -21.13
C VAL A 575 -14.27 -3.20 -22.13
N ASP A 576 -15.54 -3.25 -21.71
CA ASP A 576 -16.66 -3.39 -22.63
C ASP A 576 -16.85 -2.05 -23.36
N LEU A 577 -16.05 -1.82 -24.41
CA LEU A 577 -16.22 -0.72 -25.38
C LEU A 577 -17.59 -0.78 -26.08
N LEU A 578 -18.26 -1.93 -25.99
CA LEU A 578 -19.65 -2.15 -26.35
C LEU A 578 -20.53 -1.99 -25.12
N GLY A 579 -20.49 -0.81 -24.48
CA GLY A 579 -21.48 -0.47 -23.47
C GLY A 579 -22.90 -0.54 -24.05
N PRO A 580 -23.94 -0.71 -23.21
CA PRO A 580 -25.35 -0.78 -23.64
C PRO A 580 -25.81 0.45 -24.42
N THR A 581 -25.04 1.53 -24.40
CA THR A 581 -25.32 2.78 -25.12
C THR A 581 -25.35 2.65 -26.63
N LYS A 582 -24.72 1.64 -27.25
CA LYS A 582 -24.88 1.38 -28.69
C LYS A 582 -26.10 0.51 -29.05
N MET A 583 -26.72 -0.19 -28.09
CA MET A 583 -28.03 -0.83 -28.33
C MET A 583 -29.20 0.16 -28.28
N ARG A 584 -28.99 1.40 -27.79
CA ARG A 584 -30.03 2.44 -27.80
C ARG A 584 -30.17 3.19 -29.15
N PHE A 585 -29.35 2.90 -30.16
CA PHE A 585 -29.40 3.60 -31.46
C PHE A 585 -29.26 2.65 -32.67
N ALA A 586 -29.79 1.43 -32.61
CA ALA A 586 -30.13 0.68 -33.81
C ALA A 586 -31.62 0.91 -34.11
N THR A 587 -31.90 1.62 -35.20
CA THR A 587 -33.18 2.17 -35.64
C THR A 587 -34.20 1.13 -36.10
N ALA A 588 -34.51 0.12 -35.29
CA ALA A 588 -35.59 -0.84 -35.56
C ALA A 588 -36.34 -1.20 -34.24
N PRO A 589 -37.47 -0.53 -33.92
CA PRO A 589 -38.08 -0.57 -32.60
C PRO A 589 -38.57 -1.97 -32.16
N LEU A 590 -38.99 -2.83 -33.10
CA LEU A 590 -39.52 -4.16 -32.75
C LEU A 590 -38.42 -5.22 -32.53
N ARG A 591 -37.28 -5.12 -33.23
CA ARG A 591 -36.21 -6.14 -33.19
C ARG A 591 -35.30 -5.94 -31.97
N SER A 592 -35.17 -4.71 -31.49
CA SER A 592 -34.40 -4.37 -30.29
C SER A 592 -35.07 -4.86 -29.01
N GLU A 593 -36.41 -4.80 -28.89
CA GLU A 593 -37.10 -5.23 -27.66
C GLU A 593 -37.04 -6.74 -27.44
N ILE A 594 -37.23 -7.53 -28.51
CA ILE A 594 -37.16 -8.99 -28.46
C ILE A 594 -35.74 -9.46 -28.11
N GLN A 595 -34.71 -8.84 -28.70
CA GLN A 595 -33.31 -9.17 -28.39
C GLN A 595 -32.91 -8.76 -26.97
N VAL A 596 -33.41 -7.63 -26.47
CA VAL A 596 -33.18 -7.19 -25.08
C VAL A 596 -33.84 -8.12 -24.08
N ALA A 597 -35.07 -8.57 -24.35
CA ALA A 597 -35.78 -9.53 -23.49
C ALA A 597 -35.06 -10.91 -23.47
N ALA A 598 -34.64 -11.43 -24.63
CA ALA A 598 -33.87 -12.67 -24.72
C ALA A 598 -32.52 -12.58 -23.97
N HIS A 599 -31.81 -11.46 -24.13
CA HIS A 599 -30.56 -11.20 -23.41
C HIS A 599 -30.75 -11.16 -21.88
N GLN A 600 -31.85 -10.58 -21.40
CA GLN A 600 -32.17 -10.54 -19.98
C GLN A 600 -32.45 -11.92 -19.40
N VAL A 601 -33.28 -12.73 -20.09
CA VAL A 601 -33.61 -14.09 -19.65
C VAL A 601 -32.34 -14.95 -19.52
N VAL A 602 -31.46 -14.89 -20.51
CA VAL A 602 -30.19 -15.63 -20.47
C VAL A 602 -29.27 -15.12 -19.37
N SER A 603 -29.20 -13.80 -19.16
CA SER A 603 -28.41 -13.21 -18.08
C SER A 603 -28.93 -13.61 -16.70
N PHE A 604 -30.24 -13.74 -16.52
CA PHE A 604 -30.84 -14.23 -15.28
C PHE A 604 -30.47 -15.68 -15.00
N LYS A 605 -30.48 -16.55 -16.02
CA LYS A 605 -29.98 -17.94 -15.88
C LYS A 605 -28.52 -17.95 -15.41
N LEU A 606 -27.65 -17.14 -16.01
CA LEU A 606 -26.25 -17.05 -15.59
C LEU A 606 -26.08 -16.47 -14.16
N MET A 607 -26.88 -15.47 -13.78
CA MET A 607 -26.89 -14.93 -12.42
C MET A 607 -27.32 -15.99 -11.42
N ASN A 608 -28.36 -16.78 -11.74
CA ASN A 608 -28.83 -17.89 -10.93
C ASN A 608 -27.75 -18.94 -10.71
N ILE A 609 -27.06 -19.37 -11.78
CA ILE A 609 -25.90 -20.27 -11.66
C ILE A 609 -24.86 -19.65 -10.72
N ALA A 610 -24.55 -18.36 -10.86
CA ALA A 610 -23.48 -17.70 -10.11
C ALA A 610 -23.74 -17.59 -8.60
N TRP A 611 -24.97 -17.27 -8.17
CA TRP A 611 -25.28 -17.16 -6.73
C TRP A 611 -25.58 -18.53 -6.10
N MET A 612 -26.21 -19.45 -6.84
CA MET A 612 -26.54 -20.79 -6.34
C MET A 612 -25.32 -21.69 -6.16
N THR A 613 -24.24 -21.41 -6.90
CA THR A 613 -22.95 -22.13 -6.76
C THR A 613 -22.01 -21.51 -5.72
N ASP A 614 -22.42 -20.43 -5.05
CA ASP A 614 -21.69 -19.90 -3.91
C ASP A 614 -21.83 -20.86 -2.71
N PRO A 615 -20.74 -21.37 -2.11
CA PRO A 615 -20.82 -22.45 -1.11
C PRO A 615 -21.70 -22.12 0.11
N ILE A 616 -21.68 -20.87 0.58
CA ILE A 616 -22.47 -20.49 1.78
C ILE A 616 -23.92 -20.29 1.41
N HIS A 617 -24.21 -19.66 0.27
CA HIS A 617 -25.59 -19.51 -0.18
C HIS A 617 -26.20 -20.87 -0.53
N PHE A 618 -25.44 -21.78 -1.14
CA PHE A 618 -25.87 -23.13 -1.41
C PHE A 618 -26.24 -23.87 -0.11
N LEU A 619 -25.37 -23.83 0.91
CA LEU A 619 -25.66 -24.43 2.21
C LEU A 619 -26.86 -23.77 2.89
N HIS A 620 -27.01 -22.46 2.78
CA HIS A 620 -28.15 -21.73 3.34
C HIS A 620 -29.48 -22.15 2.69
N VAL A 621 -29.50 -22.27 1.35
CA VAL A 621 -30.67 -22.77 0.60
C VAL A 621 -30.95 -24.22 0.93
N ALA A 622 -29.92 -25.08 0.98
CA ALA A 622 -30.09 -26.49 1.32
C ALA A 622 -30.63 -26.69 2.74
N TRP A 623 -30.21 -25.83 3.68
CA TRP A 623 -30.64 -25.87 5.07
C TRP A 623 -32.08 -25.36 5.26
N ASN A 624 -32.41 -24.21 4.66
CA ASN A 624 -33.71 -23.58 4.84
C ASN A 624 -34.81 -24.14 3.93
N GLN A 625 -34.43 -24.87 2.87
CA GLN A 625 -35.34 -25.46 1.88
C GLN A 625 -36.44 -24.51 1.41
N PRO A 626 -36.07 -23.32 0.87
CA PRO A 626 -37.06 -22.33 0.51
C PRO A 626 -38.02 -22.85 -0.56
N LEU A 627 -39.31 -22.55 -0.41
CA LEU A 627 -40.36 -22.99 -1.32
C LEU A 627 -40.35 -22.19 -2.62
N VAL A 628 -40.58 -22.87 -3.74
CA VAL A 628 -40.76 -22.31 -5.08
C VAL A 628 -42.15 -22.68 -5.57
N PHE A 629 -42.82 -21.73 -6.23
CA PHE A 629 -44.16 -21.93 -6.77
C PHE A 629 -44.07 -22.13 -8.29
N VAL A 630 -44.73 -23.17 -8.80
CA VAL A 630 -44.82 -23.47 -10.23
C VAL A 630 -46.15 -22.93 -10.75
N TYR A 631 -46.10 -22.02 -11.72
CA TYR A 631 -47.26 -21.38 -12.30
C TYR A 631 -47.42 -21.74 -13.78
N GLU A 632 -48.66 -21.84 -14.25
CA GLU A 632 -49.01 -21.82 -15.67
C GLU A 632 -49.60 -20.44 -16.01
N ASP A 633 -49.04 -19.78 -17.02
CA ASP A 633 -49.64 -18.60 -17.65
C ASP A 633 -50.78 -19.06 -18.58
N LEU A 634 -52.01 -18.62 -18.31
CA LEU A 634 -53.18 -19.06 -19.07
C LEU A 634 -53.18 -18.59 -20.53
N ASP A 635 -52.57 -17.44 -20.81
CA ASP A 635 -52.57 -16.86 -22.14
C ASP A 635 -51.51 -17.53 -23.02
N SER A 636 -50.31 -17.72 -22.47
CA SER A 636 -49.19 -18.29 -23.22
C SER A 636 -49.04 -19.80 -23.05
N ARG A 637 -49.83 -20.44 -22.18
CA ARG A 637 -49.70 -21.86 -21.76
C ARG A 637 -48.30 -22.24 -21.29
N ARG A 638 -47.54 -21.26 -20.80
CA ARG A 638 -46.15 -21.45 -20.40
C ARG A 638 -46.08 -21.75 -18.91
N VAL A 639 -45.42 -22.84 -18.56
CA VAL A 639 -45.11 -23.17 -17.18
C VAL A 639 -43.80 -22.47 -16.78
N PHE A 640 -43.80 -21.80 -15.63
CA PHE A 640 -42.61 -21.13 -15.10
C PHE A 640 -42.54 -21.23 -13.57
N CYS A 641 -41.32 -21.15 -13.03
CA CYS A 641 -41.06 -21.21 -11.59
C CYS A 641 -40.82 -19.79 -11.05
N HIS A 642 -41.41 -19.46 -9.90
CA HIS A 642 -41.29 -18.14 -9.29
C HIS A 642 -41.24 -18.22 -7.75
N PRO A 643 -40.41 -17.41 -7.07
CA PRO A 643 -40.23 -17.48 -5.61
C PRO A 643 -41.36 -16.85 -4.80
N LEU A 644 -42.11 -15.91 -5.38
CA LEU A 644 -43.22 -15.23 -4.71
C LEU A 644 -44.55 -15.97 -4.91
N ALA A 645 -45.39 -15.95 -3.87
CA ALA A 645 -46.77 -16.43 -3.94
C ALA A 645 -47.62 -15.65 -4.95
N LEU A 646 -48.73 -16.25 -5.42
CA LEU A 646 -49.55 -15.82 -6.55
C LEU A 646 -49.89 -14.32 -6.55
N ARG A 647 -50.30 -13.79 -5.39
CA ARG A 647 -50.64 -12.35 -5.26
C ARG A 647 -49.45 -11.43 -5.50
N ALA A 648 -48.29 -11.78 -4.94
CA ALA A 648 -47.09 -10.97 -5.04
C ALA A 648 -46.42 -11.14 -6.41
N MET A 649 -46.46 -12.35 -6.97
CA MET A 649 -46.00 -12.63 -8.34
C MET A 649 -46.84 -11.87 -9.39
N ALA A 650 -48.17 -11.96 -9.33
CA ALA A 650 -49.04 -11.25 -10.28
C ALA A 650 -48.81 -9.73 -10.21
N LYS A 651 -48.63 -9.19 -9.00
CA LYS A 651 -48.26 -7.79 -8.78
C LYS A 651 -46.88 -7.46 -9.37
N SER A 652 -45.89 -8.36 -9.25
CA SER A 652 -44.54 -8.15 -9.77
C SER A 652 -44.51 -8.15 -11.31
N LYS A 653 -45.41 -8.90 -11.96
CA LYS A 653 -45.60 -8.93 -13.42
C LYS A 653 -46.57 -7.86 -13.93
N GLY A 654 -47.25 -7.11 -13.05
CA GLY A 654 -48.24 -6.10 -13.44
C GLY A 654 -49.51 -6.68 -14.07
N ARG A 655 -49.82 -7.95 -13.80
CA ARG A 655 -50.91 -8.72 -14.40
C ARG A 655 -51.95 -9.15 -13.35
N SER A 656 -53.14 -9.55 -13.76
CA SER A 656 -54.16 -10.04 -12.83
C SER A 656 -53.81 -11.44 -12.32
N LYS A 657 -54.17 -11.75 -11.07
CA LYS A 657 -54.00 -13.10 -10.51
C LYS A 657 -54.78 -14.17 -11.27
N ARG A 658 -55.86 -13.77 -11.94
CA ARG A 658 -56.73 -14.68 -12.70
C ARG A 658 -56.06 -15.23 -13.96
N GLU A 659 -54.96 -14.61 -14.39
CA GLU A 659 -54.20 -14.98 -15.58
C GLU A 659 -53.20 -16.11 -15.30
N PHE A 660 -53.08 -16.57 -14.04
CA PHE A 660 -52.13 -17.59 -13.64
C PHE A 660 -52.79 -18.68 -12.80
N ILE A 661 -52.43 -19.93 -13.07
CA ILE A 661 -52.80 -21.09 -12.27
C ILE A 661 -51.57 -21.56 -11.48
N LEU A 662 -51.72 -21.80 -10.19
CA LEU A 662 -50.71 -22.48 -9.38
C LEU A 662 -50.81 -23.98 -9.63
N LEU A 663 -49.77 -24.56 -10.21
CA LEU A 663 -49.71 -26.00 -10.49
C LEU A 663 -49.13 -26.78 -9.31
N ASP A 664 -48.03 -26.29 -8.73
CA ASP A 664 -47.29 -27.02 -7.70
C ASP A 664 -46.50 -26.10 -6.76
N VAL A 665 -46.14 -26.61 -5.59
CA VAL A 665 -45.28 -25.95 -4.60
C VAL A 665 -44.27 -26.96 -4.09
N MET A 666 -42.99 -26.73 -4.37
CA MET A 666 -41.91 -27.64 -3.99
C MET A 666 -40.71 -26.88 -3.41
N PRO A 667 -39.91 -27.51 -2.54
CA PRO A 667 -38.63 -26.96 -2.11
C PRO A 667 -37.68 -26.73 -3.29
N LEU A 668 -36.95 -25.61 -3.30
CA LEU A 668 -35.98 -25.28 -4.36
C LEU A 668 -34.94 -26.39 -4.54
N ALA A 669 -34.52 -27.05 -3.46
CA ALA A 669 -33.52 -28.10 -3.48
C ALA A 669 -33.99 -29.42 -4.14
N GLU A 670 -35.30 -29.69 -4.14
CA GLU A 670 -35.87 -30.91 -4.75
C GLU A 670 -36.06 -30.75 -6.26
N MET A 671 -36.10 -29.52 -6.74
CA MET A 671 -36.25 -29.21 -8.16
C MET A 671 -34.99 -29.62 -8.95
N PRO A 672 -35.09 -30.15 -10.18
CA PRO A 672 -33.93 -30.41 -11.03
C PRO A 672 -33.11 -29.13 -11.29
N TRP A 673 -31.77 -29.24 -11.31
CA TRP A 673 -30.84 -28.10 -11.48
C TRP A 673 -31.18 -27.19 -12.67
N HIS A 674 -31.56 -27.77 -13.82
CA HIS A 674 -31.94 -27.00 -15.01
C HIS A 674 -33.18 -26.13 -14.79
N LYS A 675 -34.16 -26.60 -14.01
CA LYS A 675 -35.35 -25.83 -13.62
C LYS A 675 -35.03 -24.79 -12.55
N GLN A 676 -34.16 -25.13 -11.59
CA GLN A 676 -33.70 -24.17 -10.57
C GLN A 676 -33.04 -22.93 -11.22
N VAL A 677 -32.18 -23.14 -12.22
CA VAL A 677 -31.51 -22.07 -12.97
C VAL A 677 -32.49 -21.19 -13.75
N CYS A 678 -33.62 -21.75 -14.19
CA CYS A 678 -34.64 -21.04 -14.96
C CYS A 678 -35.70 -20.33 -14.09
N CYS A 679 -35.56 -20.34 -12.76
CA CYS A 679 -36.48 -19.65 -11.86
C CYS A 679 -36.39 -18.12 -12.05
N GLU A 680 -37.54 -17.46 -12.23
CA GLU A 680 -37.65 -16.03 -12.59
C GLU A 680 -37.46 -15.06 -11.40
#